data_AF-A0AAP5IFE3-F1
#
_entry.id   AF-A0AAP5IFE3-F1
#
_cell.length_a   1.000
_cell.length_b   1.000
_cell.length_c   1.000
_cell.angle_alpha   90.00
_cell.angle_beta   90.00
_cell.angle_gamma   90.00
#
_symmetry.space_group_name_H-M   'P 1'
#
loop_
_entity.id
_entity.type
_entity.pdbx_description
1 polymer ?
#
loop_
_entity_poly.entity_id
_entity_poly.type
_entity_poly.pdbx_seq_one_letter_code
_entity_poly.pdbx_strand_id
1 'polypeptide(L)'
;MTINKISEINLSDSLEKDDVLTKCRRCSSERIVKNGHTDGKQKYLCCNCNFQFVKTNVKFWEPFRRDNGSLILCVDCGTDQLYKAGKGASDIQRYKCKVCNRIFTENSQKKPENPPIPQGLSCPDCDSTNLQFKCINRCRKNVRVYECLDCQRGFQENSRRTFTKPSPFPCPDCGSFRATKQKTKQKSGKERIQYHCRDCKRYFSENSKSLAYTPTIDPDSEYLKDIWDTRNLGISRGIGTSTHKMDFTSISQQWLKQATKDYMRYSLELYTFGTCLNRLQGLRTFSDFLLEYYPAITPDELTRDIIRNYISYVKRKLVNDTTQSHLLSGVKNFLELSAVEGWANTPKIVLIDKNAIPRQTRINPKFIPHEVVEQLNKNLDYLPPPIMRMVLVIQFCGMRVSELCQLKFDCIKQDHQGDWFLHYYQFKMKKEHTIPISKELVGVIQEQQTYIREHLGSDFMYLFSSRKNIYLGDVEPHENYVPYPKPIGRVTFNRYLQNLALARNIRTTSGEPWHFHSHQFRHTLGTNFINNGVPQHIVQRWLGHSSPQMTMHYAHIHDQTLKEEYSKYRQRVVDINGEIIEPDKSNPADNLEQQWFKKNVAFQSLPNGTCALSIVQKCPHANACLTCSSFRTSTEYLNNHKEHLSHTKILIEKAESEGWQRQAEMNRQLADNLEKIITSLEEVSTNA
;
A
#
# COMPACT_ATOMS: atom_id res chain seq x y z
N MET A 1 2.18 30.10 -8.70
CA MET A 1 1.32 31.16 -9.24
C MET A 1 -0.07 31.02 -8.64
N THR A 2 -0.65 32.16 -8.27
CA THR A 2 -1.64 32.42 -7.23
C THR A 2 -3.05 31.91 -7.57
N ILE A 3 -3.73 31.31 -6.59
CA ILE A 3 -5.17 30.99 -6.63
C ILE A 3 -5.94 32.22 -6.15
N ASN A 4 -6.73 32.84 -7.02
CA ASN A 4 -7.80 33.76 -6.65
C ASN A 4 -8.87 33.79 -7.75
N LYS A 5 -10.13 33.94 -7.31
CA LYS A 5 -11.40 34.04 -8.07
C LYS A 5 -12.05 32.72 -8.49
N ILE A 6 -13.07 32.32 -7.76
CA ILE A 6 -14.49 32.46 -8.15
C ILE A 6 -15.30 32.44 -6.85
N SER A 7 -15.74 33.63 -6.44
CA SER A 7 -16.83 33.87 -5.51
C SER A 7 -18.12 34.08 -6.31
N GLU A 8 -19.24 33.69 -5.70
CA GLU A 8 -20.60 34.20 -5.95
C GLU A 8 -21.26 33.91 -7.31
N ILE A 9 -22.14 32.91 -7.28
CA ILE A 9 -23.41 33.00 -8.00
C ILE A 9 -24.51 32.91 -6.94
N ASN A 10 -25.11 34.06 -6.65
CA ASN A 10 -26.41 34.16 -5.97
C ASN A 10 -27.49 33.64 -6.94
N LEU A 11 -28.32 32.72 -6.44
CA LEU A 11 -29.60 32.37 -7.03
C LEU A 11 -30.64 32.45 -5.91
N SER A 12 -31.00 33.69 -5.56
CA SER A 12 -32.31 34.02 -5.03
C SER A 12 -33.13 34.55 -6.20
N ASP A 13 -34.02 33.72 -6.75
CA ASP A 13 -35.36 34.14 -7.16
C ASP A 13 -36.21 32.93 -7.59
N SER A 14 -37.44 32.93 -7.08
CA SER A 14 -38.62 32.16 -7.49
C SER A 14 -38.52 30.63 -7.63
N LEU A 15 -38.66 29.93 -6.49
CA LEU A 15 -39.26 28.59 -6.46
C LEU A 15 -40.63 28.67 -5.77
N GLU A 16 -41.68 28.54 -6.56
CA GLU A 16 -43.02 28.20 -6.10
C GLU A 16 -42.96 26.90 -5.26
N LYS A 17 -43.79 26.86 -4.22
CA LYS A 17 -43.71 25.95 -3.06
C LYS A 17 -43.95 24.45 -3.31
N ASP A 18 -43.92 23.96 -4.55
CA ASP A 18 -44.30 22.56 -4.87
C ASP A 18 -43.29 21.76 -5.72
N ASP A 19 -42.04 22.20 -5.86
CA ASP A 19 -41.00 21.42 -6.56
C ASP A 19 -40.11 20.63 -5.59
N VAL A 20 -40.54 19.39 -5.31
CA VAL A 20 -39.75 18.37 -4.59
C VAL A 20 -38.34 18.25 -5.20
N LEU A 21 -37.32 18.60 -4.41
CA LEU A 21 -35.89 18.43 -4.66
C LEU A 21 -35.60 17.12 -5.38
N THR A 22 -35.29 17.21 -6.67
CA THR A 22 -35.00 16.04 -7.50
C THR A 22 -33.49 15.80 -7.47
N LYS A 23 -33.04 14.76 -6.75
CA LYS A 23 -31.63 14.32 -6.78
C LYS A 23 -31.40 13.35 -7.93
N CYS A 24 -30.23 13.40 -8.55
CA CYS A 24 -29.88 12.44 -9.61
C CYS A 24 -29.89 11.02 -9.03
N ARG A 25 -30.72 10.11 -9.59
CA ARG A 25 -30.80 8.71 -9.10
C ARG A 25 -29.49 7.91 -9.18
N ARG A 26 -28.49 8.43 -9.89
CA ARG A 26 -27.19 7.77 -10.11
C ARG A 26 -26.09 8.27 -9.17
N CYS A 27 -26.13 9.54 -8.76
CA CYS A 27 -25.06 10.16 -7.96
C CYS A 27 -25.57 11.11 -6.86
N SER A 28 -26.88 11.20 -6.66
CA SER A 28 -27.56 12.02 -5.66
C SER A 28 -27.33 13.54 -5.74
N SER A 29 -26.67 14.03 -6.80
CA SER A 29 -26.42 15.46 -7.03
C SER A 29 -27.73 16.22 -7.29
N GLU A 30 -27.82 17.42 -6.73
CA GLU A 30 -28.92 18.39 -6.93
C GLU A 30 -28.67 19.29 -8.15
N ARG A 31 -27.48 19.22 -8.77
CA ARG A 31 -27.13 19.98 -9.98
C ARG A 31 -27.70 19.29 -11.22
N ILE A 32 -28.91 19.69 -11.60
CA ILE A 32 -29.69 19.08 -12.67
C ILE A 32 -30.28 20.17 -13.56
N VAL A 33 -30.15 20.00 -14.88
CA VAL A 33 -30.67 20.95 -15.88
C VAL A 33 -31.71 20.27 -16.77
N LYS A 34 -32.72 21.03 -17.24
CA LYS A 34 -33.69 20.55 -18.22
C LYS A 34 -32.98 20.28 -19.55
N ASN A 35 -33.23 19.12 -20.16
CA ASN A 35 -32.56 18.68 -21.38
C ASN A 35 -33.58 18.15 -22.40
N GLY A 36 -34.46 19.04 -22.86
CA GLY A 36 -35.43 18.79 -23.93
C GLY A 36 -36.67 17.97 -23.54
N HIS A 37 -37.56 17.81 -24.53
CA HIS A 37 -38.77 16.99 -24.47
C HIS A 37 -38.69 15.86 -25.49
N THR A 38 -39.14 14.66 -25.12
CA THR A 38 -39.36 13.54 -26.04
C THR A 38 -40.51 12.70 -25.47
N ASP A 39 -41.47 12.33 -26.31
CA ASP A 39 -42.70 11.61 -25.94
C ASP A 39 -43.50 12.27 -24.79
N GLY A 40 -43.66 13.59 -24.87
CA GLY A 40 -44.50 14.35 -23.93
C GLY A 40 -43.97 14.46 -22.49
N LYS A 41 -42.73 14.06 -22.22
CA LYS A 41 -42.14 14.11 -20.86
C LYS A 41 -40.87 14.98 -20.83
N GLN A 42 -40.70 15.76 -19.75
CA GLN A 42 -39.51 16.59 -19.52
C GLN A 42 -38.31 15.72 -19.12
N LYS A 43 -37.23 15.78 -19.91
CA LYS A 43 -35.94 15.15 -19.57
C LYS A 43 -35.07 16.11 -18.77
N TYR A 44 -34.28 15.53 -17.88
CA TYR A 44 -33.35 16.19 -16.98
C TYR A 44 -31.97 15.56 -17.12
N LEU A 45 -30.90 16.36 -17.13
CA LEU A 45 -29.51 15.94 -17.19
C LEU A 45 -28.80 16.32 -15.90
N CYS A 46 -28.12 15.37 -15.27
CA CYS A 46 -27.26 15.68 -14.13
C CYS A 46 -25.89 16.21 -14.56
N CYS A 47 -25.52 17.41 -14.13
CA CYS A 47 -24.25 18.05 -14.46
C CYS A 47 -23.03 17.33 -13.85
N ASN A 48 -23.22 16.46 -12.86
CA ASN A 48 -22.12 15.76 -12.18
C ASN A 48 -21.78 14.40 -12.81
N CYS A 49 -22.73 13.74 -13.48
CA CYS A 49 -22.50 12.40 -14.06
C CYS A 49 -23.05 12.22 -15.47
N ASN A 50 -23.50 13.31 -16.11
CA ASN A 50 -24.13 13.35 -17.44
C ASN A 50 -25.27 12.36 -17.65
N PHE A 51 -25.92 11.94 -16.57
CA PHE A 51 -27.00 10.98 -16.64
C PHE A 51 -28.33 11.69 -16.96
N GLN A 52 -28.95 11.33 -18.09
CA GLN A 52 -30.29 11.78 -18.45
C GLN A 52 -31.37 10.91 -17.80
N PHE A 53 -32.40 11.55 -17.25
CA PHE A 53 -33.55 10.85 -16.66
C PHE A 53 -34.83 11.68 -16.78
N VAL A 54 -35.97 11.04 -16.56
CA VAL A 54 -37.31 11.64 -16.61
C VAL A 54 -37.85 11.68 -15.18
N LYS A 55 -38.55 12.75 -14.77
CA LYS A 55 -39.12 12.86 -13.42
C LYS A 55 -40.20 11.78 -13.25
N THR A 56 -39.86 10.68 -12.59
CA THR A 56 -40.83 9.67 -12.12
C THR A 56 -40.90 9.78 -10.61
N ASN A 57 -42.11 10.00 -10.06
CA ASN A 57 -42.40 10.20 -8.64
C ASN A 57 -41.71 9.15 -7.74
N VAL A 58 -40.55 9.48 -7.20
CA VAL A 58 -39.93 8.74 -6.10
C VAL A 58 -40.28 9.49 -4.82
N LYS A 59 -41.30 9.01 -4.10
CA LYS A 59 -41.60 9.49 -2.74
C LYS A 59 -40.39 9.19 -1.85
N PHE A 60 -39.89 10.22 -1.15
CA PHE A 60 -39.02 10.06 0.01
C PHE A 60 -39.70 9.12 1.01
N TRP A 61 -38.90 8.33 1.71
CA TRP A 61 -39.38 7.33 2.64
C TRP A 61 -39.91 8.00 3.91
N GLU A 62 -41.20 8.33 3.91
CA GLU A 62 -41.88 8.83 5.10
C GLU A 62 -42.32 7.66 5.99
N PRO A 63 -41.98 7.68 7.30
CA PRO A 63 -42.47 6.70 8.25
C PRO A 63 -44.00 6.72 8.35
N PHE A 64 -44.63 5.56 8.35
CA PHE A 64 -46.09 5.48 8.53
C PHE A 64 -46.48 5.88 9.94
N ARG A 65 -47.58 6.63 10.08
CA ARG A 65 -48.12 7.09 11.37
C ARG A 65 -49.56 6.63 11.54
N ARG A 66 -49.96 6.41 12.80
CA ARG A 66 -51.36 6.21 13.22
C ARG A 66 -52.10 7.55 13.24
N ASP A 67 -53.43 7.52 13.32
CA ASP A 67 -54.27 8.72 13.35
C ASP A 67 -53.96 9.66 14.53
N ASN A 68 -53.43 9.11 15.63
CA ASN A 68 -52.95 9.89 16.78
C ASN A 68 -51.52 10.43 16.63
N GLY A 69 -50.94 10.37 15.43
CA GLY A 69 -49.60 10.88 15.11
C GLY A 69 -48.42 9.97 15.48
N SER A 70 -48.66 8.87 16.20
CA SER A 70 -47.60 7.94 16.61
C SER A 70 -47.06 7.11 15.45
N LEU A 71 -45.75 6.80 15.47
CA LEU A 71 -45.10 6.01 14.42
C LEU A 71 -45.57 4.55 14.46
N ILE A 72 -45.89 4.02 13.28
CA ILE A 72 -46.14 2.59 13.10
C ILE A 72 -44.77 1.91 13.00
N LEU A 73 -44.42 1.18 14.05
CA LEU A 73 -43.18 0.41 14.13
C LEU A 73 -43.47 -1.09 13.95
N CYS A 74 -42.49 -1.83 13.44
CA CYS A 74 -42.59 -3.28 13.39
C CYS A 74 -42.68 -3.88 14.79
N VAL A 75 -43.75 -4.63 15.06
CA VAL A 75 -44.02 -5.27 16.35
C VAL A 75 -42.93 -6.23 16.84
N ASP A 76 -42.12 -6.77 15.92
CA ASP A 76 -41.07 -7.74 16.24
C ASP A 76 -39.68 -7.09 16.42
N CYS A 77 -39.32 -6.11 15.58
CA CYS A 77 -37.95 -5.56 15.53
C CYS A 77 -37.84 -4.05 15.77
N GLY A 78 -38.97 -3.35 15.98
CA GLY A 78 -38.99 -1.94 16.36
C GLY A 78 -38.61 -0.93 15.28
N THR A 79 -38.27 -1.38 14.06
CA THR A 79 -37.97 -0.48 12.94
C THR A 79 -39.23 0.14 12.34
N ASP A 80 -39.12 1.38 11.87
CA ASP A 80 -40.09 2.11 11.05
C ASP A 80 -39.97 1.76 9.55
N GLN A 81 -39.00 0.92 9.16
CA GLN A 81 -38.80 0.47 7.80
C GLN A 81 -39.89 -0.50 7.31
N LEU A 82 -41.10 0.02 7.01
CA LEU A 82 -42.27 -0.70 6.49
C LEU A 82 -42.69 -0.35 5.03
N TYR A 83 -43.46 -1.22 4.37
CA TYR A 83 -44.24 -0.88 3.17
C TYR A 83 -45.67 -1.43 3.26
N LYS A 84 -46.64 -0.76 2.61
CA LYS A 84 -48.04 -1.24 2.57
C LYS A 84 -48.10 -2.57 1.82
N ALA A 85 -48.74 -3.56 2.44
CA ALA A 85 -48.86 -4.94 1.94
C ALA A 85 -50.32 -5.31 1.67
N GLY A 86 -51.07 -4.39 1.03
CA GLY A 86 -52.49 -4.54 0.74
C GLY A 86 -53.39 -4.49 1.99
N LYS A 87 -54.71 -4.52 1.75
CA LYS A 87 -55.72 -4.71 2.81
C LYS A 87 -56.07 -6.19 2.94
N GLY A 88 -56.31 -6.65 4.17
CA GLY A 88 -56.75 -8.03 4.43
C GLY A 88 -58.26 -8.23 4.22
N ALA A 89 -58.76 -9.43 4.50
CA ALA A 89 -60.18 -9.79 4.36
C ALA A 89 -61.15 -8.94 5.22
N SER A 90 -60.64 -8.29 6.27
CA SER A 90 -61.38 -7.36 7.13
C SER A 90 -61.19 -5.88 6.74
N ASP A 91 -60.67 -5.61 5.56
CA ASP A 91 -60.36 -4.29 4.99
C ASP A 91 -59.35 -3.43 5.80
N ILE A 92 -58.66 -4.05 6.75
CA ILE A 92 -57.60 -3.43 7.56
C ILE A 92 -56.28 -3.39 6.79
N GLN A 93 -55.61 -2.24 6.80
CA GLN A 93 -54.33 -2.03 6.14
C GLN A 93 -53.23 -2.89 6.79
N ARG A 94 -52.52 -3.68 5.97
CA ARG A 94 -51.37 -4.47 6.39
C ARG A 94 -50.07 -3.77 6.00
N TYR A 95 -49.04 -3.93 6.83
CA TYR A 95 -47.70 -3.42 6.65
C TYR A 95 -46.71 -4.58 6.64
N LYS A 96 -45.69 -4.52 5.79
CA LYS A 96 -44.60 -5.50 5.74
C LYS A 96 -43.26 -4.83 6.07
N CYS A 97 -42.53 -5.40 7.03
CA CYS A 97 -41.24 -4.87 7.46
C CYS A 97 -40.12 -5.24 6.47
N LYS A 98 -39.25 -4.29 6.07
CA LYS A 98 -38.08 -4.56 5.23
C LYS A 98 -36.99 -5.36 5.93
N VAL A 99 -36.82 -5.16 7.24
CA VAL A 99 -35.74 -5.80 8.03
C VAL A 99 -36.10 -7.24 8.38
N CYS A 100 -37.30 -7.47 8.90
CA CYS A 100 -37.73 -8.80 9.38
C CYS A 100 -38.82 -9.44 8.51
N ASN A 101 -39.18 -8.89 7.36
CA ASN A 101 -40.14 -9.44 6.38
C ASN A 101 -41.53 -9.82 6.93
N ARG A 102 -41.87 -9.42 8.17
CA ARG A 102 -43.14 -9.73 8.84
C ARG A 102 -44.26 -8.87 8.28
N ILE A 103 -45.42 -9.48 8.03
CA ILE A 103 -46.68 -8.78 7.71
C ILE A 103 -47.50 -8.64 9.00
N PHE A 104 -47.94 -7.42 9.31
CA PHE A 104 -48.75 -7.11 10.50
C PHE A 104 -49.74 -5.97 10.18
N THR A 105 -50.68 -5.72 11.08
CA THR A 105 -51.64 -4.59 11.01
C THR A 105 -51.31 -3.57 12.09
N GLU A 106 -51.80 -2.34 11.98
CA GLU A 106 -51.53 -1.27 12.96
C GLU A 106 -51.93 -1.62 14.39
N ASN A 107 -52.95 -2.48 14.56
CA ASN A 107 -53.46 -2.99 15.83
C ASN A 107 -52.80 -4.31 16.28
N SER A 108 -51.79 -4.79 15.56
CA SER A 108 -51.04 -5.97 15.99
C SER A 108 -50.29 -5.66 17.28
N GLN A 109 -50.64 -6.35 18.37
CA GLN A 109 -49.84 -6.35 19.59
C GLN A 109 -48.70 -7.35 19.48
N LYS A 110 -47.59 -7.09 20.17
CA LYS A 110 -46.49 -8.05 20.33
C LYS A 110 -47.06 -9.27 21.04
N LYS A 111 -47.17 -10.42 20.36
CA LYS A 111 -47.57 -11.66 21.02
C LYS A 111 -46.55 -11.93 22.15
N PRO A 112 -46.97 -11.98 23.43
CA PRO A 112 -46.09 -12.45 24.48
C PRO A 112 -46.14 -13.97 24.43
N GLU A 113 -45.17 -14.57 23.75
CA GLU A 113 -44.74 -15.95 24.01
C GLU A 113 -43.48 -16.20 23.18
N ASN A 114 -42.34 -16.34 23.86
CA ASN A 114 -41.22 -17.06 23.27
C ASN A 114 -41.77 -18.43 22.84
N PRO A 115 -41.51 -18.90 21.61
CA PRO A 115 -41.97 -20.22 21.21
C PRO A 115 -41.48 -21.24 22.26
N PRO A 116 -42.34 -22.17 22.70
CA PRO A 116 -41.93 -23.16 23.70
C PRO A 116 -40.68 -23.88 23.20
N ILE A 117 -39.72 -24.03 24.12
CA ILE A 117 -38.50 -24.78 23.84
C ILE A 117 -38.95 -26.22 23.51
N PRO A 118 -38.53 -26.79 22.36
CA PRO A 118 -38.89 -28.15 21.99
C PRO A 118 -38.56 -29.13 23.12
N GLN A 119 -39.48 -30.06 23.42
CA GLN A 119 -39.23 -31.11 24.40
C GLN A 119 -38.00 -31.93 23.99
N GLY A 120 -37.06 -32.10 24.94
CA GLY A 120 -35.80 -32.81 24.73
C GLY A 120 -34.63 -31.98 24.18
N LEU A 121 -34.81 -30.67 23.95
CA LEU A 121 -33.71 -29.80 23.52
C LEU A 121 -32.84 -29.39 24.72
N SER A 122 -31.57 -29.81 24.71
CA SER A 122 -30.54 -29.40 25.67
C SER A 122 -29.38 -28.69 24.97
N CYS A 123 -28.60 -27.91 25.73
CA CYS A 123 -27.39 -27.28 25.23
C CYS A 123 -26.36 -28.35 24.79
N PRO A 124 -25.88 -28.35 23.53
CA PRO A 124 -24.95 -29.37 23.03
C PRO A 124 -23.59 -29.45 23.75
N ASP A 125 -23.26 -28.45 24.57
CA ASP A 125 -21.97 -28.35 25.24
C ASP A 125 -22.05 -28.59 26.77
N CYS A 126 -23.21 -28.46 27.39
CA CYS A 126 -23.35 -28.59 28.85
C CYS A 126 -24.64 -29.28 29.30
N ASP A 127 -25.42 -29.81 28.35
CA ASP A 127 -26.67 -30.55 28.54
C ASP A 127 -27.76 -29.84 29.36
N SER A 128 -27.57 -28.55 29.65
CA SER A 128 -28.58 -27.74 30.34
C SER A 128 -29.80 -27.52 29.45
N THR A 129 -30.97 -27.69 30.07
CA THR A 129 -32.29 -27.38 29.51
C THR A 129 -32.71 -25.92 29.76
N ASN A 130 -31.89 -25.14 30.46
CA ASN A 130 -32.12 -23.73 30.76
C ASN A 130 -31.78 -22.84 29.55
N LEU A 131 -32.70 -22.80 28.59
CA LEU A 131 -32.50 -22.18 27.28
C LEU A 131 -33.41 -20.95 27.09
N GLN A 132 -32.92 -19.97 26.34
CA GLN A 132 -33.71 -18.81 25.91
C GLN A 132 -33.73 -18.74 24.38
N PHE A 133 -34.94 -18.64 23.81
CA PHE A 133 -35.08 -18.39 22.37
C PHE A 133 -34.53 -17.00 22.01
N LYS A 134 -33.69 -16.91 20.97
CA LYS A 134 -33.10 -15.64 20.50
C LYS A 134 -33.74 -15.14 19.23
N CYS A 135 -33.67 -15.94 18.17
CA CYS A 135 -34.12 -15.55 16.84
C CYS A 135 -34.26 -16.76 15.92
N ILE A 136 -34.81 -16.55 14.73
CA ILE A 136 -34.82 -17.52 13.64
C ILE A 136 -33.73 -17.14 12.66
N ASN A 137 -32.79 -18.06 12.38
CA ASN A 137 -31.77 -17.85 11.35
C ASN A 137 -32.38 -18.08 9.96
N ARG A 138 -32.55 -17.00 9.19
CA ARG A 138 -33.25 -17.03 7.90
C ARG A 138 -32.36 -17.30 6.68
N CYS A 139 -31.03 -17.35 6.85
CA CYS A 139 -30.11 -17.67 5.76
C CYS A 139 -29.97 -19.19 5.49
N ARG A 140 -30.43 -20.06 6.40
CA ARG A 140 -30.46 -21.52 6.21
C ARG A 140 -31.72 -22.09 6.84
N LYS A 141 -32.72 -22.45 6.02
CA LYS A 141 -33.89 -23.28 6.38
C LYS A 141 -34.74 -22.83 7.60
N ASN A 142 -34.80 -21.53 7.94
CA ASN A 142 -35.59 -21.02 9.07
C ASN A 142 -35.32 -21.74 10.41
N VAL A 143 -34.06 -22.04 10.72
CA VAL A 143 -33.69 -22.78 11.95
C VAL A 143 -33.69 -21.86 13.17
N ARG A 144 -34.31 -22.29 14.28
CA ARG A 144 -34.35 -21.51 15.53
C ARG A 144 -32.98 -21.46 16.21
N VAL A 145 -32.66 -20.34 16.82
CA VAL A 145 -31.42 -20.10 17.58
C VAL A 145 -31.78 -19.89 19.04
N TYR A 146 -31.10 -20.63 19.92
CA TYR A 146 -31.26 -20.59 21.37
C TYR A 146 -29.95 -20.14 22.04
N GLU A 147 -30.04 -19.48 23.18
CA GLU A 147 -28.92 -19.20 24.08
C GLU A 147 -29.09 -20.01 25.36
N CYS A 148 -28.09 -20.79 25.75
CA CYS A 148 -28.09 -21.43 27.06
C CYS A 148 -27.73 -20.40 28.13
N LEU A 149 -28.57 -20.23 29.15
CA LEU A 149 -28.37 -19.23 30.19
C LEU A 149 -27.26 -19.62 31.18
N ASP A 150 -26.99 -20.91 31.34
CA ASP A 150 -25.95 -21.39 32.25
C ASP A 150 -24.54 -21.24 31.66
N CYS A 151 -24.35 -21.54 30.37
CA CYS A 151 -23.05 -21.43 29.71
C CYS A 151 -22.89 -20.19 28.81
N GLN A 152 -23.94 -19.39 28.63
CA GLN A 152 -24.01 -18.18 27.79
C GLN A 152 -23.56 -18.40 26.34
N ARG A 153 -23.81 -19.58 25.78
CA ARG A 153 -23.48 -19.91 24.39
C ARG A 153 -24.74 -20.02 23.54
N GLY A 154 -24.67 -19.51 22.32
CA GLY A 154 -25.76 -19.61 21.35
C GLY A 154 -25.63 -20.86 20.50
N PHE A 155 -26.72 -21.56 20.18
CA PHE A 155 -26.71 -22.68 19.24
C PHE A 155 -27.98 -22.71 18.40
N GLN A 156 -27.92 -23.40 17.26
CA GLN A 156 -29.08 -23.64 16.42
C GLN A 156 -29.77 -24.94 16.84
N GLU A 157 -31.10 -24.99 16.75
CA GLU A 157 -31.97 -26.12 17.13
C GLU A 157 -31.46 -27.48 16.61
N ASN A 158 -30.84 -27.50 15.43
CA ASN A 158 -30.33 -28.72 14.77
C ASN A 158 -28.79 -28.82 14.77
N SER A 159 -28.08 -28.00 15.56
CA SER A 159 -26.61 -27.96 15.59
C SER A 159 -26.05 -28.74 16.77
N ARG A 160 -25.07 -29.61 16.51
CA ARG A 160 -24.28 -30.30 17.54
C ARG A 160 -23.18 -29.44 18.19
N ARG A 161 -23.15 -28.13 17.90
CA ARG A 161 -22.12 -27.20 18.39
C ARG A 161 -22.71 -25.83 18.70
N THR A 162 -22.23 -25.20 19.76
CA THR A 162 -22.54 -23.79 20.08
C THR A 162 -21.56 -22.82 19.41
N PHE A 163 -21.99 -21.59 19.17
CA PHE A 163 -21.18 -20.45 18.71
C PHE A 163 -20.92 -19.51 19.89
N THR A 164 -19.70 -18.96 19.97
CA THR A 164 -19.29 -18.02 21.03
C THR A 164 -19.25 -16.60 20.48
N LYS A 165 -19.76 -15.64 21.26
CA LYS A 165 -19.44 -14.22 21.03
C LYS A 165 -17.92 -14.03 21.15
N PRO A 166 -17.29 -13.18 20.31
CA PRO A 166 -15.88 -12.85 20.47
C PRO A 166 -15.63 -12.27 21.88
N SER A 167 -14.52 -12.67 22.50
CA SER A 167 -14.02 -12.05 23.72
C SER A 167 -13.83 -10.55 23.51
N PRO A 168 -14.19 -9.67 24.47
CA PRO A 168 -13.94 -8.24 24.37
C PRO A 168 -12.44 -7.89 24.36
N PHE A 169 -11.60 -8.79 24.91
CA PHE A 169 -10.15 -8.63 24.96
C PHE A 169 -9.45 -9.62 24.01
N PRO A 170 -8.48 -9.17 23.21
CA PRO A 170 -7.64 -10.09 22.44
C PRO A 170 -6.73 -10.88 23.37
N CYS A 171 -6.54 -12.16 23.07
CA CYS A 171 -5.55 -12.96 23.77
C CYS A 171 -4.16 -12.28 23.69
N PRO A 172 -3.50 -11.99 24.82
CA PRO A 172 -2.18 -11.32 24.83
C PRO A 172 -1.12 -12.09 24.04
N ASP A 173 -1.27 -13.42 23.96
CA ASP A 173 -0.29 -14.30 23.32
C ASP A 173 -0.43 -14.38 21.79
N CYS A 174 -1.65 -14.32 21.26
CA CYS A 174 -1.90 -14.57 19.84
C CYS A 174 -2.77 -13.53 19.14
N GLY A 175 -3.27 -12.52 19.86
CA GLY A 175 -4.14 -11.47 19.34
C GLY A 175 -5.54 -11.97 18.95
N SER A 176 -5.90 -13.21 19.27
CA SER A 176 -7.21 -13.77 18.93
C SER A 176 -8.29 -13.32 19.91
N PHE A 177 -9.42 -12.87 19.36
CA PHE A 177 -10.63 -12.56 20.10
C PHE A 177 -11.53 -13.79 20.28
N ARG A 178 -11.12 -14.97 19.79
CA ARG A 178 -11.87 -16.20 20.03
C ARG A 178 -11.47 -16.73 21.40
N ALA A 179 -12.08 -16.25 22.48
CA ALA A 179 -11.86 -16.78 23.82
C ALA A 179 -13.17 -17.04 24.55
N THR A 180 -13.16 -18.05 25.41
CA THR A 180 -14.33 -18.47 26.19
C THR A 180 -14.17 -17.94 27.61
N LYS A 181 -15.14 -17.15 28.09
CA LYS A 181 -15.15 -16.66 29.47
C LYS A 181 -15.39 -17.84 30.43
N GLN A 182 -14.53 -17.97 31.43
CA GLN A 182 -14.68 -18.91 32.53
C GLN A 182 -14.65 -18.13 33.85
N LYS A 183 -15.53 -18.51 34.78
CA LYS A 183 -15.51 -18.02 36.15
C LYS A 183 -14.79 -19.04 37.02
N THR A 184 -13.74 -18.62 37.71
CA THR A 184 -13.01 -19.47 38.66
C THR A 184 -13.14 -18.90 40.07
N LYS A 185 -13.50 -19.75 41.04
CA LYS A 185 -13.55 -19.39 42.47
C LYS A 185 -12.15 -19.53 43.09
N GLN A 186 -11.68 -18.49 43.79
CA GLN A 186 -10.50 -18.62 44.64
C GLN A 186 -10.85 -19.18 46.03
N LYS A 187 -9.87 -19.73 46.75
CA LYS A 187 -9.98 -20.14 48.16
C LYS A 187 -10.47 -19.00 49.09
N SER A 188 -10.34 -17.74 48.67
CA SER A 188 -10.77 -16.53 49.38
C SER A 188 -12.22 -16.08 49.10
N GLY A 189 -12.98 -16.84 48.31
CA GLY A 189 -14.40 -16.54 48.03
C GLY A 189 -14.67 -15.48 46.96
N LYS A 190 -13.65 -14.78 46.43
CA LYS A 190 -13.81 -13.82 45.31
C LYS A 190 -13.81 -14.52 43.95
N GLU A 191 -14.80 -14.19 43.09
CA GLU A 191 -14.89 -14.66 41.70
C GLU A 191 -13.89 -13.91 40.81
N ARG A 192 -13.02 -14.63 40.08
CA ARG A 192 -12.15 -14.04 39.03
C ARG A 192 -12.64 -14.49 37.66
N ILE A 193 -12.72 -13.53 36.73
CA ILE A 193 -13.03 -13.78 35.32
C ILE A 193 -11.72 -14.10 34.58
N GLN A 194 -11.67 -15.25 33.92
CA GLN A 194 -10.56 -15.69 33.08
C GLN A 194 -11.08 -16.05 31.68
N TYR A 195 -10.28 -15.84 30.64
CA TYR A 195 -10.64 -16.08 29.25
C TYR A 195 -9.77 -17.19 28.68
N HIS A 196 -10.37 -18.28 28.19
CA HIS A 196 -9.67 -19.37 27.51
C HIS A 196 -9.68 -19.16 26.00
N CYS A 197 -8.55 -18.76 25.42
CA CYS A 197 -8.39 -18.56 23.99
C CYS A 197 -8.56 -19.88 23.22
N ARG A 198 -9.49 -19.93 22.26
CA ARG A 198 -9.74 -21.09 21.41
C ARG A 198 -8.65 -21.32 20.37
N ASP A 199 -7.90 -20.29 19.99
CA ASP A 199 -6.87 -20.39 18.96
C ASP A 199 -5.51 -20.83 19.54
N CYS A 200 -5.05 -20.24 20.66
CA CYS A 200 -3.79 -20.66 21.32
C CYS A 200 -3.98 -21.55 22.56
N LYS A 201 -5.23 -21.85 22.95
CA LYS A 201 -5.59 -22.68 24.13
C LYS A 201 -5.10 -22.13 25.48
N ARG A 202 -4.72 -20.85 25.55
CA ARG A 202 -4.21 -20.21 26.77
C ARG A 202 -5.29 -19.44 27.51
N TYR A 203 -5.11 -19.36 28.82
CA TYR A 203 -5.95 -18.58 29.70
C TYR A 203 -5.36 -17.17 29.93
N PHE A 204 -6.18 -16.12 29.88
CA PHE A 204 -5.76 -14.74 30.15
C PHE A 204 -6.82 -13.99 30.95
N SER A 205 -6.48 -12.82 31.50
CA SER A 205 -7.43 -12.00 32.28
C SER A 205 -7.41 -10.55 31.80
N GLU A 206 -8.42 -9.76 32.17
CA GLU A 206 -8.63 -8.37 31.75
C GLU A 206 -7.39 -7.47 31.92
N ASN A 207 -6.53 -7.75 32.91
CA ASN A 207 -5.32 -6.96 33.24
C ASN A 207 -3.98 -7.65 32.95
N SER A 208 -3.92 -8.69 32.13
CA SER A 208 -2.62 -9.27 31.77
C SER A 208 -1.86 -8.32 30.82
N LYS A 209 -1.07 -7.40 31.38
CA LYS A 209 0.14 -6.86 30.72
C LYS A 209 0.92 -8.05 30.16
N SER A 210 1.58 -7.89 29.01
CA SER A 210 2.32 -8.96 28.35
C SER A 210 3.38 -9.56 29.29
N LEU A 211 2.95 -10.53 30.09
CA LEU A 211 3.82 -11.37 30.88
C LEU A 211 4.42 -12.36 29.89
N ALA A 212 5.75 -12.42 29.90
CA ALA A 212 6.51 -13.40 29.13
C ALA A 212 5.84 -14.78 29.29
N TYR A 213 5.46 -15.36 28.16
CA TYR A 213 4.89 -16.69 28.14
C TYR A 213 5.92 -17.70 28.63
N THR A 214 5.61 -18.40 29.70
CA THR A 214 6.24 -19.67 30.08
C THR A 214 5.42 -20.82 29.50
N PRO A 215 6.00 -21.65 28.60
CA PRO A 215 5.34 -22.85 28.11
C PRO A 215 4.82 -23.74 29.24
N THR A 216 3.52 -24.06 29.21
CA THR A 216 2.89 -25.06 30.10
C THR A 216 3.11 -26.50 29.61
N ILE A 217 3.75 -26.65 28.45
CA ILE A 217 4.12 -27.92 27.81
C ILE A 217 5.64 -27.88 27.74
N ASP A 218 6.29 -28.97 28.11
CA ASP A 218 7.72 -29.16 27.89
C ASP A 218 8.04 -28.93 26.40
N PRO A 219 8.83 -27.89 26.04
CA PRO A 219 9.16 -27.58 24.65
C PRO A 219 9.78 -28.76 23.90
N ASP A 220 10.49 -29.65 24.60
CA ASP A 220 11.11 -30.83 24.00
C ASP A 220 10.09 -31.83 23.47
N SER A 221 8.92 -31.95 24.12
CA SER A 221 7.82 -32.78 23.64
C SER A 221 7.22 -32.32 22.30
N GLU A 222 7.35 -31.02 21.98
CA GLU A 222 6.90 -30.48 20.69
C GLU A 222 7.88 -30.87 19.57
N TYR A 223 9.18 -30.86 19.85
CA TYR A 223 10.22 -31.24 18.87
C TYR A 223 10.15 -32.71 18.44
N LEU A 224 9.56 -33.58 19.26
CA LEU A 224 9.32 -34.98 18.90
C LEU A 224 8.32 -35.15 17.74
N LYS A 225 7.38 -34.20 17.55
CA LYS A 225 6.33 -34.29 16.54
C LYS A 225 6.85 -34.06 15.12
N ASP A 226 6.11 -34.52 14.12
CA ASP A 226 6.34 -34.20 12.71
C ASP A 226 5.68 -32.89 12.27
N ILE A 227 4.89 -32.27 13.15
CA ILE A 227 4.31 -30.95 12.95
C ILE A 227 4.54 -30.16 14.23
N TRP A 228 5.39 -29.15 14.16
CA TRP A 228 5.71 -28.26 15.28
C TRP A 228 4.83 -27.03 15.26
N ASP A 229 4.20 -26.72 16.39
CA ASP A 229 3.52 -25.47 16.63
C ASP A 229 4.42 -24.50 17.39
N THR A 230 4.88 -23.44 16.74
CA THR A 230 5.83 -22.49 17.35
C THR A 230 5.28 -21.79 18.59
N ARG A 231 3.96 -21.79 18.76
CA ARG A 231 3.32 -21.25 19.97
C ARG A 231 3.69 -22.07 21.20
N ASN A 232 3.83 -23.39 21.05
CA ASN A 232 4.26 -24.27 22.15
C ASN A 232 5.76 -24.11 22.45
N LEU A 233 6.54 -23.63 21.48
CA LEU A 233 7.97 -23.36 21.61
C LEU A 233 8.29 -21.94 22.12
N GLY A 234 7.27 -21.11 22.37
CA GLY A 234 7.49 -19.69 22.72
C GLY A 234 8.04 -18.83 21.58
N ILE A 235 8.05 -19.34 20.34
CA ILE A 235 8.61 -18.65 19.18
C ILE A 235 7.53 -17.83 18.46
N SER A 236 7.78 -16.52 18.36
CA SER A 236 6.90 -15.61 17.62
C SER A 236 6.98 -15.83 16.12
N ARG A 237 5.81 -15.92 15.47
CA ARG A 237 5.63 -16.18 14.03
C ARG A 237 6.20 -15.07 13.12
N GLY A 238 6.52 -13.90 13.68
CA GLY A 238 6.91 -12.70 12.94
C GLY A 238 5.77 -12.10 12.11
N ILE A 239 5.91 -10.84 11.72
CA ILE A 239 4.89 -10.14 10.91
C ILE A 239 4.92 -10.66 9.47
N GLY A 240 3.75 -11.03 8.93
CA GLY A 240 3.58 -11.38 7.50
C GLY A 240 3.53 -12.87 7.15
N THR A 241 3.86 -13.78 8.07
CA THR A 241 3.63 -15.22 7.89
C THR A 241 2.15 -15.57 8.11
N SER A 242 1.63 -16.62 7.49
CA SER A 242 0.21 -17.02 7.67
C SER A 242 0.01 -18.19 8.65
N THR A 243 1.05 -18.97 8.91
CA THR A 243 0.99 -20.23 9.68
C THR A 243 1.87 -20.18 10.93
N HIS A 244 1.44 -20.79 12.04
CA HIS A 244 2.27 -21.03 13.24
C HIS A 244 2.96 -22.40 13.22
N LYS A 245 2.80 -23.16 12.12
CA LYS A 245 3.21 -24.54 12.04
C LYS A 245 4.41 -24.72 11.12
N MET A 246 5.36 -25.53 11.55
CA MET A 246 6.36 -26.18 10.69
C MET A 246 5.96 -27.64 10.50
N ASP A 247 5.92 -28.09 9.26
CA ASP A 247 5.40 -29.41 8.91
C ASP A 247 6.48 -30.20 8.15
N PHE A 248 6.88 -31.33 8.71
CA PHE A 248 7.95 -32.17 8.19
C PHE A 248 7.39 -33.42 7.47
N THR A 249 6.06 -33.57 7.41
CA THR A 249 5.40 -34.78 6.90
C THR A 249 5.68 -35.05 5.43
N SER A 250 5.92 -34.01 4.64
CA SER A 250 6.24 -34.12 3.22
C SER A 250 7.70 -34.54 2.93
N ILE A 251 8.55 -34.70 3.96
CA ILE A 251 9.92 -35.19 3.78
C ILE A 251 9.88 -36.71 3.87
N SER A 252 10.17 -37.39 2.75
CA SER A 252 9.98 -38.83 2.60
C SER A 252 11.12 -39.65 3.21
N GLN A 253 12.38 -39.21 3.06
CA GLN A 253 13.52 -39.92 3.61
C GLN A 253 13.60 -39.71 5.14
N GLN A 254 13.58 -40.79 5.92
CA GLN A 254 13.56 -40.70 7.40
C GLN A 254 14.80 -40.03 7.96
N TRP A 255 15.98 -40.35 7.43
CA TRP A 255 17.23 -39.71 7.81
C TRP A 255 17.19 -38.19 7.57
N LEU A 256 16.64 -37.77 6.42
CA LEU A 256 16.55 -36.37 6.03
C LEU A 256 15.54 -35.63 6.89
N LYS A 257 14.41 -36.27 7.20
CA LYS A 257 13.38 -35.71 8.07
C LYS A 257 13.94 -35.42 9.46
N GLN A 258 14.61 -36.40 10.07
CA GLN A 258 15.19 -36.24 11.40
C GLN A 258 16.25 -35.14 11.41
N ALA A 259 17.20 -35.19 10.48
CA ALA A 259 18.22 -34.14 10.37
C ALA A 259 17.65 -32.76 10.06
N THR A 260 16.57 -32.68 9.28
CA THR A 260 15.87 -31.42 9.00
C THR A 260 15.20 -30.87 10.26
N LYS A 261 14.62 -31.73 11.12
CA LYS A 261 14.10 -31.33 12.43
C LYS A 261 15.23 -30.73 13.27
N ASP A 262 16.34 -31.43 13.44
CA ASP A 262 17.49 -30.94 14.22
C ASP A 262 18.03 -29.60 13.67
N TYR A 263 18.15 -29.49 12.35
CA TYR A 263 18.52 -28.23 11.69
C TYR A 263 17.51 -27.09 11.90
N MET A 264 16.19 -27.38 11.89
CA MET A 264 15.17 -26.37 12.15
C MET A 264 15.18 -25.93 13.62
N ARG A 265 15.41 -26.85 14.56
CA ARG A 265 15.58 -26.52 15.99
C ARG A 265 16.73 -25.53 16.17
N TYR A 266 17.91 -25.84 15.61
CA TYR A 266 19.06 -24.93 15.61
C TYR A 266 18.76 -23.60 14.89
N SER A 267 18.13 -23.65 13.71
CA SER A 267 17.85 -22.46 12.91
C SER A 267 16.87 -21.49 13.59
N LEU A 268 15.92 -22.01 14.38
CA LEU A 268 14.93 -21.21 15.10
C LEU A 268 15.52 -20.32 16.19
N GLU A 269 16.67 -20.69 16.73
CA GLU A 269 17.39 -19.89 17.74
C GLU A 269 18.11 -18.70 17.10
N LEU A 270 18.51 -18.83 15.83
CA LEU A 270 19.32 -17.83 15.12
C LEU A 270 18.52 -16.93 14.19
N TYR A 271 17.44 -17.46 13.60
CA TYR A 271 16.74 -16.81 12.49
C TYR A 271 15.26 -16.64 12.78
N THR A 272 14.64 -15.70 12.04
CA THR A 272 13.20 -15.50 12.13
C THR A 272 12.44 -16.73 11.62
N PHE A 273 11.25 -16.96 12.17
CA PHE A 273 10.37 -18.06 11.76
C PHE A 273 10.13 -18.12 10.24
N GLY A 274 9.91 -16.97 9.59
CA GLY A 274 9.75 -16.90 8.14
C GLY A 274 10.99 -17.34 7.35
N THR A 275 12.19 -17.07 7.86
CA THR A 275 13.45 -17.55 7.25
C THR A 275 13.56 -19.07 7.37
N CYS A 276 13.20 -19.62 8.53
CA CYS A 276 13.18 -21.07 8.76
C CYS A 276 12.19 -21.77 7.82
N LEU A 277 10.99 -21.21 7.62
CA LEU A 277 10.02 -21.75 6.66
C LEU A 277 10.56 -21.79 5.22
N ASN A 278 11.27 -20.75 4.79
CA ASN A 278 11.89 -20.74 3.45
C ASN A 278 12.98 -21.82 3.32
N ARG A 279 13.78 -22.04 4.36
CA ARG A 279 14.79 -23.11 4.40
C ARG A 279 14.14 -24.50 4.37
N LEU A 280 13.10 -24.69 5.18
CA LEU A 280 12.31 -25.93 5.19
C LEU A 280 11.71 -26.21 3.81
N GLN A 281 11.22 -25.19 3.10
CA GLN A 281 10.73 -25.37 1.74
C GLN A 281 11.82 -25.87 0.78
N GLY A 282 13.07 -25.39 0.92
CA GLY A 282 14.22 -25.91 0.19
C GLY A 282 14.44 -27.40 0.43
N LEU A 283 14.36 -27.82 1.69
CA LEU A 283 14.58 -29.22 2.10
C LEU A 283 13.45 -30.15 1.66
N ARG A 284 12.19 -29.67 1.65
CA ARG A 284 11.08 -30.42 1.05
C ARG A 284 11.30 -30.64 -0.44
N THR A 285 11.71 -29.61 -1.18
CA THR A 285 12.02 -29.74 -2.61
C THR A 285 13.24 -30.65 -2.85
N PHE A 286 14.22 -30.67 -1.94
CA PHE A 286 15.32 -31.62 -1.99
C PHE A 286 14.85 -33.07 -1.74
N SER A 287 13.96 -33.27 -0.76
CA SER A 287 13.35 -34.57 -0.49
C SER A 287 12.56 -35.11 -1.68
N ASP A 288 11.77 -34.26 -2.35
CA ASP A 288 11.04 -34.62 -3.57
C ASP A 288 12.01 -35.13 -4.65
N PHE A 289 13.12 -34.41 -4.87
CA PHE A 289 14.15 -34.79 -5.83
C PHE A 289 14.80 -36.14 -5.50
N LEU A 290 15.18 -36.34 -4.24
CA LEU A 290 15.76 -37.62 -3.81
C LEU A 290 14.75 -38.76 -3.96
N LEU A 291 13.47 -38.52 -3.65
CA LEU A 291 12.43 -39.54 -3.81
C LEU A 291 12.24 -39.95 -5.28
N GLU A 292 12.27 -38.97 -6.18
CA GLU A 292 12.03 -39.18 -7.61
C GLU A 292 13.19 -39.88 -8.32
N TYR A 293 14.44 -39.53 -8.01
CA TYR A 293 15.62 -39.99 -8.76
C TYR A 293 16.55 -40.92 -7.97
N TYR A 294 16.52 -40.88 -6.63
CA TYR A 294 17.46 -41.59 -5.76
C TYR A 294 16.76 -42.15 -4.50
N PRO A 295 15.69 -42.97 -4.62
CA PRO A 295 14.80 -43.29 -3.50
C PRO A 295 15.46 -44.06 -2.35
N ALA A 296 16.52 -44.83 -2.63
CA ALA A 296 17.24 -45.65 -1.66
C ALA A 296 18.52 -44.98 -1.10
N ILE A 297 18.78 -43.72 -1.45
CA ILE A 297 20.04 -43.05 -1.13
C ILE A 297 20.25 -42.86 0.38
N THR A 298 21.46 -43.14 0.81
CA THR A 298 21.92 -42.81 2.17
C THR A 298 22.66 -41.47 2.19
N PRO A 299 22.75 -40.80 3.34
CA PRO A 299 23.36 -39.48 3.42
C PRO A 299 24.83 -39.44 2.94
N ASP A 300 25.60 -40.49 3.23
CA ASP A 300 27.02 -40.64 2.90
C ASP A 300 27.28 -40.86 1.41
N GLU A 301 26.27 -41.31 0.67
CA GLU A 301 26.29 -41.46 -0.79
C GLU A 301 26.07 -40.13 -1.54
N LEU A 302 25.82 -39.02 -0.84
CA LEU A 302 25.62 -37.71 -1.47
C LEU A 302 26.89 -37.23 -2.16
N THR A 303 26.91 -37.29 -3.49
CA THR A 303 28.03 -36.81 -4.31
C THR A 303 27.75 -35.44 -4.94
N ARG A 304 28.81 -34.78 -5.42
CA ARG A 304 28.68 -33.53 -6.19
C ARG A 304 27.84 -33.72 -7.46
N ASP A 305 27.82 -34.90 -8.07
CA ASP A 305 27.05 -35.14 -9.30
C ASP A 305 25.55 -35.26 -9.02
N ILE A 306 25.17 -35.90 -7.91
CA ILE A 306 23.77 -35.91 -7.44
C ILE A 306 23.30 -34.49 -7.16
N ILE A 307 24.15 -33.67 -6.56
CA ILE A 307 23.84 -32.27 -6.25
C ILE A 307 23.77 -31.40 -7.51
N ARG A 308 24.61 -31.64 -8.52
CA ARG A 308 24.46 -31.01 -9.85
C ARG A 308 23.12 -31.35 -10.48
N ASN A 309 22.69 -32.61 -10.38
CA ASN A 309 21.37 -33.04 -10.85
C ASN A 309 20.24 -32.35 -10.08
N TYR A 310 20.39 -32.16 -8.76
CA TYR A 310 19.44 -31.38 -7.96
C TYR A 310 19.36 -29.92 -8.41
N ILE A 311 20.49 -29.26 -8.66
CA ILE A 311 20.50 -27.87 -9.17
C ILE A 311 19.77 -27.78 -10.52
N SER A 312 20.02 -28.73 -11.42
CA SER A 312 19.32 -28.82 -12.70
C SER A 312 17.82 -29.11 -12.54
N TYR A 313 17.44 -29.93 -11.56
CA TYR A 313 16.04 -30.17 -11.19
C TYR A 313 15.35 -28.88 -10.73
N VAL A 314 15.98 -28.13 -9.82
CA VAL A 314 15.45 -26.85 -9.31
C VAL A 314 15.30 -25.83 -10.44
N LYS A 315 16.30 -25.71 -11.34
CA LYS A 315 16.24 -24.80 -12.49
C LYS A 315 15.11 -25.15 -13.47
N ARG A 316 14.85 -26.44 -13.71
CA ARG A 316 13.74 -26.89 -14.57
C ARG A 316 12.37 -26.65 -13.94
N LYS A 317 12.25 -26.88 -12.62
CA LYS A 317 10.97 -26.78 -11.89
C LYS A 317 10.55 -25.33 -11.60
N LEU A 318 11.49 -24.39 -11.52
CA LEU A 318 11.24 -23.02 -11.09
C LEU A 318 11.84 -22.00 -12.06
N VAL A 319 11.02 -21.02 -12.48
CA VAL A 319 11.44 -19.97 -13.42
C VAL A 319 12.16 -18.80 -12.73
N ASN A 320 11.96 -18.60 -11.43
CA ASN A 320 12.45 -17.41 -10.71
C ASN A 320 13.80 -17.65 -10.02
N ASP A 321 14.86 -16.98 -10.49
CA ASP A 321 16.23 -17.04 -9.95
C ASP A 321 16.33 -16.72 -8.45
N THR A 322 15.51 -15.80 -7.93
CA THR A 322 15.50 -15.45 -6.50
C THR A 322 14.97 -16.62 -5.67
N THR A 323 13.88 -17.25 -6.13
CA THR A 323 13.33 -18.44 -5.48
C THR A 323 14.31 -19.60 -5.54
N GLN A 324 14.90 -19.86 -6.71
CA GLN A 324 15.95 -20.88 -6.87
C GLN A 324 17.11 -20.62 -5.90
N SER A 325 17.60 -19.38 -5.84
CA SER A 325 18.69 -18.99 -4.93
C SER A 325 18.37 -19.27 -3.47
N HIS A 326 17.14 -18.96 -3.03
CA HIS A 326 16.71 -19.21 -1.66
C HIS A 326 16.63 -20.70 -1.31
N LEU A 327 16.10 -21.53 -2.21
CA LEU A 327 16.02 -22.97 -1.99
C LEU A 327 17.41 -23.60 -1.96
N LEU A 328 18.25 -23.31 -2.96
CA LEU A 328 19.61 -23.84 -3.05
C LEU A 328 20.48 -23.37 -1.88
N SER A 329 20.37 -22.11 -1.46
CA SER A 329 21.08 -21.62 -0.26
C SER A 329 20.59 -22.31 1.01
N GLY A 330 19.30 -22.61 1.12
CA GLY A 330 18.73 -23.33 2.26
C GLY A 330 19.29 -24.75 2.38
N VAL A 331 19.35 -25.47 1.26
CA VAL A 331 19.92 -26.84 1.18
C VAL A 331 21.43 -26.83 1.39
N LYS A 332 22.16 -25.87 0.80
CA LYS A 332 23.61 -25.71 1.02
C LYS A 332 23.92 -25.58 2.51
N ASN A 333 23.27 -24.63 3.18
CA ASN A 333 23.49 -24.37 4.61
C ASN A 333 23.13 -25.59 5.46
N PHE A 334 22.07 -26.32 5.10
CA PHE A 334 21.72 -27.57 5.76
C PHE A 334 22.82 -28.63 5.62
N LEU A 335 23.29 -28.90 4.40
CA LEU A 335 24.30 -29.94 4.15
C LEU A 335 25.62 -29.63 4.85
N GLU A 336 26.07 -28.37 4.81
CA GLU A 336 27.30 -27.94 5.47
C GLU A 336 27.19 -28.04 7.00
N LEU A 337 26.08 -27.60 7.59
CA LEU A 337 25.87 -27.71 9.04
C LEU A 337 25.65 -29.16 9.48
N SER A 338 24.91 -29.96 8.70
CA SER A 338 24.71 -31.39 8.97
C SER A 338 26.03 -32.16 8.97
N ALA A 339 26.99 -31.79 8.12
CA ALA A 339 28.32 -32.40 8.09
C ALA A 339 29.19 -32.00 9.31
N VAL A 340 29.00 -30.80 9.85
CA VAL A 340 29.73 -30.30 11.04
C VAL A 340 29.11 -30.85 12.32
N GLU A 341 27.80 -30.72 12.48
CA GLU A 341 27.04 -31.11 13.68
C GLU A 341 26.74 -32.61 13.75
N GLY A 342 26.92 -33.33 12.63
CA GLY A 342 26.73 -34.78 12.57
C GLY A 342 25.26 -35.24 12.53
N TRP A 343 24.32 -34.40 12.10
CA TRP A 343 22.88 -34.72 12.09
C TRP A 343 22.49 -35.89 11.19
N ALA A 344 23.22 -36.13 10.10
CA ALA A 344 22.88 -37.19 9.14
C ALA A 344 24.09 -37.94 8.60
N ASN A 345 25.27 -37.92 9.21
CA ASN A 345 26.50 -38.48 8.58
C ASN A 345 26.73 -37.94 7.14
N THR A 346 26.41 -36.67 6.91
CA THR A 346 26.58 -36.02 5.60
C THR A 346 28.07 -35.89 5.26
N PRO A 347 28.47 -36.09 3.99
CA PRO A 347 29.86 -35.95 3.56
C PRO A 347 30.46 -34.61 3.99
N LYS A 348 31.65 -34.67 4.62
CA LYS A 348 32.43 -33.51 5.09
C LYS A 348 33.15 -32.80 3.94
N ILE A 349 32.46 -32.60 2.83
CA ILE A 349 32.95 -31.90 1.64
C ILE A 349 31.94 -30.82 1.25
N VAL A 350 32.42 -29.79 0.55
CA VAL A 350 31.52 -28.79 -0.04
C VAL A 350 30.79 -29.42 -1.22
N LEU A 351 29.49 -29.64 -1.03
CA LEU A 351 28.58 -30.25 -2.00
C LEU A 351 27.97 -29.22 -2.97
N ILE A 352 27.62 -28.03 -2.47
CA ILE A 352 27.07 -26.92 -3.28
C ILE A 352 28.07 -25.76 -3.25
N ASP A 353 28.73 -25.50 -4.38
CA ASP A 353 29.56 -24.31 -4.56
C ASP A 353 28.67 -23.05 -4.62
N LYS A 354 29.15 -21.94 -4.03
CA LYS A 354 28.46 -20.65 -4.07
C LYS A 354 28.19 -20.15 -5.49
N ASN A 355 29.08 -20.45 -6.43
CA ASN A 355 28.93 -20.09 -7.85
C ASN A 355 27.88 -20.95 -8.58
N ALA A 356 27.52 -22.11 -8.03
CA ALA A 356 26.47 -22.96 -8.59
C ALA A 356 25.06 -22.45 -8.27
N ILE A 357 24.95 -21.54 -7.29
CA ILE A 357 23.72 -20.83 -6.95
C ILE A 357 23.55 -19.67 -7.94
N PRO A 358 22.39 -19.54 -8.62
CA PRO A 358 22.13 -18.42 -9.51
C PRO A 358 22.46 -17.09 -8.84
N ARG A 359 23.26 -16.26 -9.49
CA ARG A 359 23.45 -14.89 -9.01
C ARG A 359 22.13 -14.18 -9.19
N GLN A 360 21.66 -13.51 -8.14
CA GLN A 360 20.55 -12.58 -8.28
C GLN A 360 20.96 -11.56 -9.35
N THR A 361 20.26 -11.56 -10.47
CA THR A 361 20.36 -10.50 -11.47
C THR A 361 20.15 -9.18 -10.73
N ARG A 362 21.03 -8.20 -10.94
CA ARG A 362 20.87 -6.87 -10.34
C ARG A 362 19.65 -6.23 -11.00
N ILE A 363 18.47 -6.42 -10.41
CA ILE A 363 17.23 -5.83 -10.90
C ILE A 363 17.30 -4.34 -10.55
N ASN A 364 17.20 -3.47 -11.57
CA ASN A 364 17.02 -2.04 -11.34
C ASN A 364 15.78 -1.80 -10.47
N PRO A 365 15.84 -0.91 -9.46
CA PRO A 365 14.69 -0.53 -8.66
C PRO A 365 13.45 -0.32 -9.53
N LYS A 366 12.39 -1.11 -9.31
CA LYS A 366 11.10 -0.92 -9.99
C LYS A 366 10.36 0.25 -9.35
N PHE A 367 10.85 1.47 -9.55
CA PHE A 367 10.16 2.68 -9.11
C PHE A 367 8.85 2.87 -9.89
N ILE A 368 7.96 3.67 -9.33
CA ILE A 368 6.72 4.12 -9.98
C ILE A 368 7.07 5.31 -10.89
N PRO A 369 6.85 5.22 -12.21
CA PRO A 369 7.07 6.31 -13.16
C PRO A 369 6.27 7.57 -12.79
N HIS A 370 6.77 8.74 -13.18
CA HIS A 370 6.17 10.03 -12.82
C HIS A 370 4.71 10.13 -13.30
N GLU A 371 4.44 9.71 -14.54
CA GLU A 371 3.10 9.72 -15.13
C GLU A 371 2.12 8.82 -14.38
N VAL A 372 2.60 7.72 -13.81
CA VAL A 372 1.79 6.79 -13.00
C VAL A 372 1.52 7.38 -11.61
N VAL A 373 2.51 8.05 -11.01
CA VAL A 373 2.32 8.78 -9.73
C VAL A 373 1.31 9.91 -9.90
N GLU A 374 1.37 10.65 -11.00
CA GLU A 374 0.41 11.72 -11.29
C GLU A 374 -1.01 11.19 -11.45
N GLN A 375 -1.19 10.11 -12.21
CA GLN A 375 -2.47 9.42 -12.33
C GLN A 375 -2.97 8.88 -10.98
N LEU A 376 -2.09 8.32 -10.15
CA LEU A 376 -2.44 7.86 -8.81
C LEU A 376 -2.95 9.02 -7.95
N ASN A 377 -2.19 10.12 -7.88
CA ASN A 377 -2.51 11.30 -7.08
C ASN A 377 -3.85 11.93 -7.51
N LYS A 378 -4.11 12.01 -8.82
CA LYS A 378 -5.40 12.49 -9.37
C LYS A 378 -6.61 11.62 -9.00
N ASN A 379 -6.39 10.39 -8.56
CA ASN A 379 -7.44 9.42 -8.26
C ASN A 379 -7.50 9.02 -6.78
N LEU A 380 -6.78 9.72 -5.89
CA LEU A 380 -6.73 9.37 -4.46
C LEU A 380 -8.11 9.48 -3.78
N ASP A 381 -8.97 10.39 -4.22
CA ASP A 381 -10.31 10.60 -3.66
C ASP A 381 -11.25 9.39 -3.83
N TYR A 382 -10.91 8.44 -4.70
CA TYR A 382 -11.64 7.19 -4.86
C TYR A 382 -11.26 6.12 -3.83
N LEU A 383 -10.19 6.33 -3.06
CA LEU A 383 -9.81 5.45 -1.95
C LEU A 383 -10.55 5.86 -0.68
N PRO A 384 -10.91 4.92 0.20
CA PRO A 384 -11.38 5.26 1.54
C PRO A 384 -10.36 6.17 2.25
N PRO A 385 -10.77 7.15 3.08
CA PRO A 385 -9.87 8.19 3.58
C PRO A 385 -8.68 7.63 4.37
N PRO A 386 -8.85 6.59 5.23
CA PRO A 386 -7.72 5.95 5.87
C PRO A 386 -6.70 5.35 4.88
N ILE A 387 -7.17 4.77 3.77
CA ILE A 387 -6.30 4.18 2.74
C ILE A 387 -5.61 5.27 1.93
N MET A 388 -6.30 6.34 1.55
CA MET A 388 -5.69 7.51 0.92
C MET A 388 -4.54 8.06 1.77
N ARG A 389 -4.77 8.28 3.08
CA ARG A 389 -3.75 8.77 4.00
C ARG A 389 -2.57 7.80 4.14
N MET A 390 -2.81 6.49 4.09
CA MET A 390 -1.72 5.50 4.00
C MET A 390 -0.84 5.70 2.75
N VAL A 391 -1.45 5.99 1.59
CA VAL A 391 -0.71 6.26 0.34
C VAL A 391 0.16 7.51 0.48
N LEU A 392 -0.40 8.60 1.03
CA LEU A 392 0.35 9.83 1.29
C LEU A 392 1.55 9.57 2.21
N VAL A 393 1.34 8.89 3.35
CA VAL A 393 2.43 8.58 4.28
C VAL A 393 3.52 7.72 3.64
N ILE A 394 3.19 6.64 2.91
CA ILE A 394 4.24 5.80 2.30
C ILE A 394 4.97 6.50 1.16
N GLN A 395 4.28 7.35 0.41
CA GLN A 395 4.85 8.11 -0.73
C GLN A 395 5.87 9.15 -0.27
N PHE A 396 5.56 9.89 0.81
CA PHE A 396 6.48 10.92 1.33
C PHE A 396 7.56 10.36 2.26
N CYS A 397 7.30 9.25 2.97
CA CYS A 397 8.25 8.71 3.93
C CYS A 397 9.13 7.58 3.37
N GLY A 398 8.67 6.84 2.36
CA GLY A 398 9.43 5.71 1.78
C GLY A 398 9.67 4.55 2.76
N MET A 399 8.82 4.40 3.78
CA MET A 399 8.90 3.31 4.76
C MET A 399 8.47 1.97 4.14
N ARG A 400 8.81 0.85 4.80
CA ARG A 400 8.31 -0.46 4.38
C ARG A 400 6.82 -0.54 4.72
N VAL A 401 6.04 -1.20 3.86
CA VAL A 401 4.59 -1.37 4.09
C VAL A 401 4.27 -2.04 5.44
N SER A 402 5.11 -2.96 5.92
CA SER A 402 4.92 -3.57 7.24
C SER A 402 5.11 -2.59 8.40
N GLU A 403 5.96 -1.58 8.20
CA GLU A 403 6.19 -0.47 9.15
C GLU A 403 4.97 0.47 9.11
N LEU A 404 4.50 0.84 7.92
CA LEU A 404 3.26 1.63 7.73
C LEU A 404 2.04 0.96 8.39
N CYS A 405 1.81 -0.32 8.10
CA CYS A 405 0.68 -1.08 8.62
C CYS A 405 0.66 -1.18 10.16
N GLN A 406 1.80 -1.00 10.82
CA GLN A 406 1.95 -1.08 12.27
C GLN A 406 2.43 0.25 12.89
N LEU A 407 2.32 1.34 12.14
CA LEU A 407 2.66 2.66 12.60
C LEU A 407 1.82 2.97 13.85
N LYS A 408 2.48 3.38 14.93
CA LYS A 408 1.82 3.65 16.21
C LYS A 408 0.98 4.91 16.14
N PHE A 409 -0.02 5.00 17.00
CA PHE A 409 -0.89 6.16 17.09
C PHE A 409 -0.07 7.44 17.35
N ASP A 410 0.88 7.38 18.29
CA ASP A 410 1.78 8.45 18.73
C ASP A 410 3.08 8.51 17.91
N CYS A 411 2.96 8.42 16.59
CA CYS A 411 4.13 8.34 15.69
C CYS A 411 4.78 9.70 15.37
N ILE A 412 4.19 10.84 15.71
CA ILE A 412 4.77 12.16 15.44
C ILE A 412 5.35 12.78 16.70
N LYS A 413 6.50 13.42 16.56
CA LYS A 413 7.19 14.17 17.63
C LYS A 413 7.60 15.54 17.09
N GLN A 414 7.65 16.52 17.98
CA GLN A 414 8.14 17.86 17.68
C GLN A 414 9.41 18.08 18.48
N ASP A 415 10.42 18.71 17.89
CA ASP A 415 11.63 19.09 18.61
C ASP A 415 11.47 20.46 19.30
N HIS A 416 12.53 20.92 19.97
CA HIS A 416 12.55 22.21 20.67
C HIS A 416 12.46 23.42 19.73
N GLN A 417 12.77 23.25 18.44
CA GLN A 417 12.73 24.32 17.42
C GLN A 417 11.38 24.36 16.70
N GLY A 418 10.50 23.39 16.95
CA GLY A 418 9.17 23.29 16.36
C GLY A 418 9.12 22.45 15.08
N ASP A 419 10.22 21.79 14.70
CA ASP A 419 10.29 20.90 13.56
C ASP A 419 9.64 19.54 13.88
N TRP A 420 8.97 18.97 12.87
CA TRP A 420 8.19 17.75 13.01
C TRP A 420 8.95 16.53 12.51
N PHE A 421 8.85 15.45 13.27
CA PHE A 421 9.50 14.19 13.00
C PHE A 421 8.51 13.03 13.08
N LEU A 422 8.65 12.09 12.15
CA LEU A 422 7.97 10.80 12.20
C LEU A 422 8.89 9.76 12.84
N HIS A 423 8.40 9.11 13.89
CA HIS A 423 9.09 8.11 14.68
C HIS A 423 8.40 6.75 14.54
N TYR A 424 9.18 5.71 14.19
CA TYR A 424 8.66 4.35 14.01
C TYR A 424 9.74 3.29 14.14
N TYR A 425 9.32 2.07 14.47
CA TYR A 425 10.21 0.92 14.61
C TYR A 425 10.41 0.16 13.29
N GLN A 426 11.67 -0.03 12.89
CA GLN A 426 12.04 -0.81 11.70
C GLN A 426 12.22 -2.29 12.05
N PHE A 427 11.16 -3.10 11.88
CA PHE A 427 11.16 -4.52 12.26
C PHE A 427 12.30 -5.36 11.67
N LYS A 428 12.66 -5.13 10.40
CA LYS A 428 13.76 -5.87 9.74
C LYS A 428 15.12 -5.49 10.32
N MET A 429 15.28 -4.23 10.72
CA MET A 429 16.54 -3.69 11.24
C MET A 429 16.62 -3.75 12.77
N LYS A 430 15.50 -4.08 13.43
CA LYS A 430 15.33 -4.14 14.88
C LYS A 430 15.76 -2.85 15.61
N LYS A 431 15.47 -1.68 15.04
CA LYS A 431 15.84 -0.38 15.60
C LYS A 431 14.73 0.65 15.48
N GLU A 432 14.73 1.61 16.40
CA GLU A 432 13.93 2.83 16.25
C GLU A 432 14.49 3.69 15.12
N HIS A 433 13.58 4.37 14.41
CA HIS A 433 13.93 5.23 13.30
C HIS A 433 13.11 6.51 13.34
N THR A 434 13.76 7.62 12.97
CA THR A 434 13.16 8.95 12.99
C THR A 434 13.56 9.69 11.73
N ILE A 435 12.57 10.30 11.06
CA ILE A 435 12.77 11.13 9.86
C ILE A 435 12.02 12.46 10.01
N PRO A 436 12.56 13.58 9.50
CA PRO A 436 11.81 14.83 9.47
C PRO A 436 10.64 14.72 8.48
N ILE A 437 9.52 15.38 8.77
CA ILE A 437 8.32 15.41 7.93
C ILE A 437 7.76 16.83 7.82
N SER A 438 7.06 17.11 6.72
CA SER A 438 6.46 18.43 6.49
C SER A 438 5.20 18.64 7.33
N LYS A 439 4.80 19.91 7.51
CA LYS A 439 3.59 20.28 8.28
C LYS A 439 2.31 19.75 7.62
N GLU A 440 2.29 19.67 6.29
CA GLU A 440 1.16 19.12 5.53
C GLU A 440 0.98 17.63 5.86
N LEU A 441 2.08 16.87 5.91
CA LEU A 441 2.02 15.45 6.26
C LEU A 441 1.64 15.24 7.74
N VAL A 442 2.04 16.14 8.62
CA VAL A 442 1.57 16.15 10.02
C VAL A 442 0.07 16.32 10.08
N GLY A 443 -0.50 17.27 9.30
CA GLY A 443 -1.95 17.45 9.20
C GLY A 443 -2.66 16.17 8.75
N VAL A 444 -2.15 15.49 7.72
CA VAL A 444 -2.65 14.19 7.26
C VAL A 444 -2.64 13.13 8.37
N ILE A 445 -1.56 13.06 9.15
CA ILE A 445 -1.44 12.10 10.26
C ILE A 445 -2.41 12.46 11.39
N GLN A 446 -2.55 13.74 11.72
CA GLN A 446 -3.47 14.22 12.75
C GLN A 446 -4.94 13.96 12.39
N GLU A 447 -5.35 14.18 11.13
CA GLU A 447 -6.67 13.79 10.65
C GLU A 447 -6.92 12.28 10.82
N GLN A 448 -5.91 11.46 10.54
CA GLN A 448 -6.01 10.02 10.76
C GLN A 448 -6.08 9.66 12.24
N GLN A 449 -5.33 10.35 13.11
CA GLN A 449 -5.42 10.18 14.57
C GLN A 449 -6.83 10.51 15.08
N THR A 450 -7.41 11.63 14.63
CA THR A 450 -8.79 12.03 14.93
C THR A 450 -9.77 10.94 14.49
N TYR A 451 -9.67 10.49 13.24
CA TYR A 451 -10.51 9.40 12.71
C TYR A 451 -10.46 8.14 13.58
N ILE A 452 -9.27 7.72 14.02
CA ILE A 452 -9.11 6.55 14.90
C ILE A 452 -9.79 6.78 16.26
N ARG A 453 -9.61 7.96 16.86
CA ARG A 453 -10.19 8.28 18.17
C ARG A 453 -11.72 8.29 18.12
N GLU A 454 -12.29 8.88 17.08
CA GLU A 454 -13.74 8.94 16.89
C GLU A 454 -14.37 7.56 16.68
N HIS A 455 -13.71 6.66 15.94
CA HIS A 455 -14.32 5.40 15.52
C HIS A 455 -13.93 4.18 16.35
N LEU A 456 -12.76 4.18 16.98
CA LEU A 456 -12.21 3.04 17.73
C LEU A 456 -11.81 3.37 19.17
N GLY A 457 -11.92 4.63 19.59
CA GLY A 457 -11.61 5.06 20.94
C GLY A 457 -10.10 5.08 21.26
N SER A 458 -9.78 5.23 22.54
CA SER A 458 -8.39 5.37 23.02
C SER A 458 -7.57 4.08 23.06
N ASP A 459 -8.25 2.94 23.08
CA ASP A 459 -7.60 1.65 23.31
C ASP A 459 -6.87 1.12 22.07
N PHE A 460 -7.17 1.67 20.89
CA PHE A 460 -6.52 1.28 19.65
C PHE A 460 -5.17 1.99 19.48
N MET A 461 -4.08 1.22 19.55
CA MET A 461 -2.70 1.75 19.64
C MET A 461 -2.02 2.07 18.29
N TYR A 462 -2.70 1.88 17.16
CA TYR A 462 -2.11 2.02 15.82
C TYR A 462 -2.78 3.15 15.04
N LEU A 463 -2.03 3.75 14.12
CA LEU A 463 -2.55 4.83 13.27
C LEU A 463 -3.54 4.32 12.22
N PHE A 464 -3.35 3.09 11.72
CA PHE A 464 -4.19 2.52 10.66
C PHE A 464 -4.86 1.22 11.10
N SER A 465 -6.18 1.21 11.02
CA SER A 465 -7.01 0.05 11.34
C SER A 465 -7.44 -0.71 10.10
N SER A 466 -7.71 -2.00 10.26
CA SER A 466 -8.36 -2.85 9.27
C SER A 466 -9.83 -2.43 9.12
N ARG A 467 -10.50 -3.00 8.12
CA ARG A 467 -11.96 -2.92 8.00
C ARG A 467 -12.67 -4.18 8.50
N LYS A 468 -13.96 -4.09 8.80
CA LYS A 468 -14.83 -5.27 8.96
C LYS A 468 -14.99 -5.97 7.60
N ASN A 469 -14.84 -7.29 7.58
CA ASN A 469 -15.17 -8.10 6.40
C ASN A 469 -16.70 -8.21 6.30
N ILE A 470 -17.33 -7.32 5.56
CA ILE A 470 -18.66 -7.56 5.02
C ILE A 470 -18.41 -8.35 3.72
N TYR A 471 -18.91 -9.58 3.62
CA TYR A 471 -18.82 -10.36 2.38
C TYR A 471 -19.77 -9.72 1.37
N LEU A 472 -19.26 -8.83 0.54
CA LEU A 472 -19.90 -8.34 -0.68
C LEU A 472 -18.82 -8.29 -1.75
N GLY A 473 -19.11 -8.88 -2.91
CA GLY A 473 -18.22 -8.91 -4.07
C GLY A 473 -17.88 -7.50 -4.58
N ASP A 474 -16.83 -7.44 -5.39
CA ASP A 474 -16.37 -6.34 -6.26
C ASP A 474 -16.63 -4.90 -5.80
N VAL A 475 -15.52 -4.23 -5.44
CA VAL A 475 -15.39 -2.78 -5.23
C VAL A 475 -16.51 -2.17 -4.38
N GLU A 476 -16.39 -2.28 -3.06
CA GLU A 476 -17.26 -1.53 -2.14
C GLU A 476 -17.10 -0.02 -2.40
N PRO A 477 -18.22 0.73 -2.51
CA PRO A 477 -18.19 2.18 -2.47
C PRO A 477 -17.46 2.69 -1.22
N HIS A 478 -16.80 3.85 -1.34
CA HIS A 478 -16.12 4.58 -0.27
C HIS A 478 -16.95 4.66 1.05
N GLU A 479 -18.28 4.68 0.93
CA GLU A 479 -19.26 4.79 2.01
C GLU A 479 -19.35 3.56 2.94
N ASN A 480 -18.78 2.40 2.57
CA ASN A 480 -18.86 1.15 3.36
C ASN A 480 -17.60 0.85 4.19
N TYR A 481 -16.62 1.76 4.27
CA TYR A 481 -15.43 1.54 5.07
C TYR A 481 -15.73 1.61 6.58
N VAL A 482 -15.97 0.45 7.19
CA VAL A 482 -16.19 0.34 8.64
C VAL A 482 -14.90 -0.11 9.32
N PRO A 483 -14.29 0.72 10.20
CA PRO A 483 -13.05 0.37 10.87
C PRO A 483 -13.25 -0.81 11.82
N TYR A 484 -12.18 -1.57 12.01
CA TYR A 484 -12.13 -2.75 12.86
C TYR A 484 -10.84 -2.72 13.67
N PRO A 485 -10.87 -2.98 14.99
CA PRO A 485 -9.73 -2.78 15.90
C PRO A 485 -8.64 -3.84 15.74
N LYS A 486 -8.03 -3.88 14.56
CA LYS A 486 -6.82 -4.61 14.21
C LYS A 486 -5.97 -3.75 13.27
N PRO A 487 -4.64 -3.84 13.31
CA PRO A 487 -3.80 -3.22 12.28
C PRO A 487 -4.19 -3.72 10.89
N ILE A 488 -4.18 -2.82 9.90
CA ILE A 488 -4.41 -3.19 8.51
C ILE A 488 -3.29 -4.09 7.99
N GLY A 489 -3.62 -5.10 7.19
CA GLY A 489 -2.63 -5.99 6.58
C GLY A 489 -2.07 -5.46 5.25
N ARG A 490 -0.80 -5.76 4.97
CA ARG A 490 -0.13 -5.46 3.69
C ARG A 490 -0.94 -5.88 2.46
N VAL A 491 -1.51 -7.09 2.48
CA VAL A 491 -2.29 -7.63 1.36
C VAL A 491 -3.52 -6.78 1.10
N THR A 492 -4.19 -6.32 2.16
CA THR A 492 -5.36 -5.44 2.05
C THR A 492 -4.98 -4.10 1.44
N PHE A 493 -3.90 -3.46 1.92
CA PHE A 493 -3.42 -2.19 1.37
C PHE A 493 -3.04 -2.30 -0.12
N ASN A 494 -2.22 -3.29 -0.49
CA ASN A 494 -1.86 -3.51 -1.89
C ASN A 494 -3.08 -3.79 -2.78
N ARG A 495 -4.08 -4.52 -2.26
CA ARG A 495 -5.32 -4.79 -3.00
C ARG A 495 -6.12 -3.52 -3.27
N TYR A 496 -6.18 -2.58 -2.33
CA TYR A 496 -6.83 -1.28 -2.59
C TYR A 496 -6.14 -0.52 -3.72
N LEU A 497 -4.81 -0.46 -3.71
CA LEU A 497 -4.04 0.17 -4.79
C LEU A 497 -4.26 -0.52 -6.13
N GLN A 498 -4.25 -1.86 -6.16
CA GLN A 498 -4.48 -2.61 -7.39
C GLN A 498 -5.90 -2.42 -7.93
N ASN A 499 -6.90 -2.43 -7.04
CA ASN A 499 -8.28 -2.19 -7.43
C ASN A 499 -8.48 -0.77 -7.96
N LEU A 500 -7.83 0.24 -7.36
CA LEU A 500 -7.85 1.61 -7.86
C LEU A 500 -7.24 1.68 -9.26
N ALA A 501 -6.06 1.09 -9.46
CA ALA A 501 -5.38 1.08 -10.76
C ALA A 501 -6.24 0.46 -11.85
N LEU A 502 -6.90 -0.67 -11.57
CA LEU A 502 -7.82 -1.32 -12.50
C LEU A 502 -9.06 -0.47 -12.74
N ALA A 503 -9.71 0.02 -11.69
CA ALA A 503 -10.96 0.76 -11.79
C ALA A 503 -10.81 2.13 -12.45
N ARG A 504 -9.62 2.74 -12.39
CA ARG A 504 -9.30 4.06 -12.98
C ARG A 504 -8.39 3.95 -14.20
N ASN A 505 -8.10 2.73 -14.66
CA ASN A 505 -7.31 2.46 -15.84
C ASN A 505 -5.92 3.13 -15.82
N ILE A 506 -5.23 3.08 -14.67
CA ILE A 506 -3.90 3.69 -14.50
C ILE A 506 -2.88 2.90 -15.32
N ARG A 507 -2.18 3.60 -16.23
CA ARG A 507 -1.30 2.99 -17.25
C ARG A 507 0.04 3.70 -17.37
N THR A 508 1.03 3.00 -17.93
CA THR A 508 2.29 3.59 -18.39
C THR A 508 2.07 4.41 -19.67
N THR A 509 3.07 5.18 -20.08
CA THR A 509 3.10 5.87 -21.39
C THR A 509 2.93 4.91 -22.57
N SER A 510 3.41 3.66 -22.43
CA SER A 510 3.23 2.61 -23.45
C SER A 510 1.82 2.00 -23.48
N GLY A 511 0.90 2.47 -22.61
CA GLY A 511 -0.47 1.98 -22.54
C GLY A 511 -0.66 0.71 -21.70
N GLU A 512 0.38 0.20 -21.03
CA GLU A 512 0.28 -1.03 -20.22
C GLU A 512 -0.36 -0.75 -18.84
N PRO A 513 -1.26 -1.61 -18.33
CA PRO A 513 -1.82 -1.47 -16.99
C PRO A 513 -0.73 -1.50 -15.91
N TRP A 514 -0.78 -0.54 -14.97
CA TRP A 514 0.20 -0.52 -13.89
C TRP A 514 -0.19 -1.45 -12.74
N HIS A 515 0.81 -2.22 -12.26
CA HIS A 515 0.65 -3.13 -11.13
C HIS A 515 1.39 -2.62 -9.88
N PHE A 516 0.64 -2.06 -8.94
CA PHE A 516 1.23 -1.47 -7.72
C PHE A 516 1.70 -2.53 -6.73
N HIS A 517 2.95 -2.35 -6.29
CA HIS A 517 3.53 -2.99 -5.12
C HIS A 517 3.99 -1.91 -4.15
N SER A 518 3.66 -2.05 -2.87
CA SER A 518 3.98 -1.02 -1.87
C SER A 518 5.48 -0.71 -1.69
N HIS A 519 6.39 -1.63 -2.07
CA HIS A 519 7.82 -1.34 -2.03
C HIS A 519 8.27 -0.37 -3.14
N GLN A 520 7.47 -0.20 -4.20
CA GLN A 520 7.79 0.72 -5.29
C GLN A 520 7.79 2.18 -4.82
N PHE A 521 6.92 2.58 -3.90
CA PHE A 521 6.92 3.94 -3.31
C PHE A 521 8.27 4.29 -2.68
N ARG A 522 8.87 3.32 -1.98
CA ARG A 522 10.20 3.49 -1.40
C ARG A 522 11.28 3.63 -2.47
N HIS A 523 11.18 2.84 -3.55
CA HIS A 523 12.10 2.98 -4.67
C HIS A 523 11.92 4.33 -5.36
N THR A 524 10.69 4.79 -5.60
CA THR A 524 10.40 6.12 -6.15
C THR A 524 10.99 7.22 -5.28
N LEU A 525 10.79 7.20 -3.96
CA LEU A 525 11.35 8.21 -3.08
C LEU A 525 12.89 8.20 -3.10
N GLY A 526 13.50 7.01 -3.02
CA GLY A 526 14.95 6.86 -3.08
C GLY A 526 15.55 7.35 -4.39
N THR A 527 14.93 6.99 -5.52
CA THR A 527 15.33 7.49 -6.85
C THR A 527 15.15 9.00 -6.95
N ASN A 528 14.02 9.55 -6.50
CA ASN A 528 13.76 11.00 -6.55
C ASN A 528 14.76 11.79 -5.71
N PHE A 529 15.14 11.30 -4.52
CA PHE A 529 16.15 11.95 -3.69
C PHE A 529 17.51 12.02 -4.38
N ILE A 530 17.97 10.90 -4.95
CA ILE A 530 19.24 10.89 -5.67
C ILE A 530 19.16 11.78 -6.92
N ASN A 531 18.05 11.72 -7.66
CA ASN A 531 17.84 12.56 -8.85
C ASN A 531 17.77 14.06 -8.54
N ASN A 532 17.34 14.42 -7.33
CA ASN A 532 17.34 15.80 -6.84
C ASN A 532 18.65 16.20 -6.14
N GLY A 533 19.72 15.41 -6.29
CA GLY A 533 21.05 15.73 -5.75
C GLY A 533 21.21 15.51 -4.24
N VAL A 534 20.29 14.81 -3.57
CA VAL A 534 20.43 14.50 -2.14
C VAL A 534 21.61 13.56 -1.94
N PRO A 535 22.58 13.88 -1.06
CA PRO A 535 23.75 13.03 -0.85
C PRO A 535 23.38 11.60 -0.44
N GLN A 536 24.08 10.60 -1.01
CA GLN A 536 23.75 9.18 -0.83
C GLN A 536 23.68 8.75 0.65
N HIS A 537 24.54 9.28 1.51
CA HIS A 537 24.53 8.98 2.94
C HIS A 537 23.27 9.52 3.65
N ILE A 538 22.71 10.64 3.19
CA ILE A 538 21.44 11.19 3.68
C ILE A 538 20.28 10.29 3.23
N VAL A 539 20.27 9.86 1.96
CA VAL A 539 19.26 8.91 1.46
C VAL A 539 19.33 7.58 2.21
N GLN A 540 20.54 7.08 2.49
CA GLN A 540 20.77 5.88 3.29
C GLN A 540 20.17 6.02 4.70
N ARG A 541 20.42 7.17 5.36
CA ARG A 541 19.89 7.48 6.69
C ARG A 541 18.37 7.60 6.65
N TRP A 542 17.81 8.37 5.72
CA TRP A 542 16.36 8.55 5.57
C TRP A 542 15.63 7.22 5.42
N LEU A 543 16.09 6.38 4.49
CA LEU A 543 15.49 5.09 4.22
C LEU A 543 15.82 4.03 5.30
N GLY A 544 16.85 4.25 6.13
CA GLY A 544 17.30 3.29 7.14
C GLY A 544 17.92 2.02 6.55
N HIS A 545 18.80 2.18 5.56
CA HIS A 545 19.59 1.09 4.99
C HIS A 545 20.77 0.70 5.90
N SER A 546 21.03 -0.60 6.06
CA SER A 546 22.17 -1.10 6.85
C SER A 546 23.51 -0.91 6.15
N SER A 547 23.52 -0.86 4.82
CA SER A 547 24.76 -0.74 4.07
C SER A 547 24.64 0.24 2.90
N PRO A 548 25.73 0.94 2.53
CA PRO A 548 25.75 1.84 1.38
C PRO A 548 25.39 1.14 0.07
N GLN A 549 25.70 -0.15 -0.07
CA GLN A 549 25.37 -0.97 -1.25
C GLN A 549 23.87 -0.97 -1.54
N MET A 550 23.02 -0.95 -0.51
CA MET A 550 21.57 -0.88 -0.71
C MET A 550 21.13 0.45 -1.36
N THR A 551 21.84 1.54 -1.09
CA THR A 551 21.55 2.87 -1.66
C THR A 551 22.22 3.05 -3.03
N MET A 552 23.36 2.39 -3.29
CA MET A 552 24.06 2.46 -4.58
C MET A 552 23.18 2.06 -5.78
N HIS A 553 22.17 1.21 -5.55
CA HIS A 553 21.21 0.86 -6.59
C HIS A 553 20.48 2.07 -7.21
N TYR A 554 20.33 3.17 -6.47
CA TYR A 554 19.73 4.41 -6.99
C TYR A 554 20.74 5.31 -7.70
N ALA A 555 22.04 5.25 -7.33
CA ALA A 555 23.09 6.06 -7.94
C ALA A 555 23.26 5.74 -9.44
N HIS A 556 23.24 4.46 -9.80
CA HIS A 556 23.32 4.04 -11.20
C HIS A 556 22.15 4.55 -12.07
N ILE A 557 20.96 4.74 -11.48
CA ILE A 557 19.81 5.31 -12.22
C ILE A 557 20.07 6.78 -12.50
N HIS A 558 20.53 7.52 -11.49
CA HIS A 558 20.87 8.94 -11.65
C HIS A 558 21.94 9.15 -12.71
N ASP A 559 22.99 8.31 -12.77
CA ASP A 559 24.01 8.42 -13.83
C ASP A 559 23.39 8.27 -15.23
N GLN A 560 22.42 7.37 -15.40
CA GLN A 560 21.73 7.16 -16.67
C GLN A 560 20.81 8.35 -17.00
N THR A 561 20.01 8.81 -16.05
CA THR A 561 19.13 9.98 -16.22
C THR A 561 19.94 11.24 -16.50
N LEU A 562 21.04 11.46 -15.78
CA LEU A 562 21.98 12.55 -16.04
C LEU A 562 22.57 12.46 -17.44
N LYS A 563 23.00 11.28 -17.90
CA LYS A 563 23.51 11.09 -19.27
C LYS A 563 22.46 11.43 -20.31
N GLU A 564 21.21 11.03 -20.11
CA GLU A 564 20.10 11.31 -21.02
C GLU A 564 19.75 12.80 -21.06
N GLU A 565 19.56 13.44 -19.90
CA GLU A 565 19.29 14.88 -19.79
C GLU A 565 20.46 15.72 -20.33
N TYR A 566 21.70 15.30 -20.05
CA TYR A 566 22.89 15.93 -20.59
C TYR A 566 23.01 15.80 -22.11
N SER A 567 22.63 14.65 -22.67
CA SER A 567 22.63 14.44 -24.12
C SER A 567 21.57 15.32 -24.78
N LYS A 568 20.37 15.41 -24.21
CA LYS A 568 19.30 16.32 -24.67
C LYS A 568 19.73 17.80 -24.59
N TYR A 569 20.42 18.18 -23.51
CA TYR A 569 20.94 19.54 -23.35
C TYR A 569 22.05 19.84 -24.36
N ARG A 570 23.03 18.94 -24.55
CA ARG A 570 24.15 19.14 -25.51
C ARG A 570 23.70 19.16 -26.97
N GLN A 571 22.65 18.44 -27.35
CA GLN A 571 22.09 18.45 -28.71
C GLN A 571 21.46 19.80 -29.12
N ARG A 572 21.38 20.78 -28.20
CA ARG A 572 20.66 22.04 -28.40
C ARG A 572 21.47 23.31 -28.13
N VAL A 573 22.80 23.21 -28.03
CA VAL A 573 23.67 24.36 -27.76
C VAL A 573 24.46 24.73 -29.02
N VAL A 574 24.33 25.99 -29.42
CA VAL A 574 25.09 26.60 -30.51
C VAL A 574 26.17 27.53 -29.97
N ASP A 575 27.28 27.66 -30.69
CA ASP A 575 28.29 28.67 -30.42
C ASP A 575 27.99 30.01 -31.10
N ILE A 576 28.93 30.95 -31.06
CA ILE A 576 28.76 32.28 -31.64
C ILE A 576 28.71 32.29 -33.17
N ASN A 577 29.24 31.25 -33.82
CA ASN A 577 29.23 31.12 -35.27
C ASN A 577 27.95 30.42 -35.77
N GLY A 578 27.08 29.98 -34.86
CA GLY A 578 25.91 29.18 -35.17
C GLY A 578 26.22 27.69 -35.35
N GLU A 579 27.41 27.22 -34.97
CA GLU A 579 27.77 25.81 -35.10
C GLU A 579 27.23 24.98 -33.92
N ILE A 580 26.67 23.80 -34.23
CA ILE A 580 26.23 22.82 -33.23
C ILE A 580 27.46 22.10 -32.68
N ILE A 581 27.62 22.10 -31.36
CA ILE A 581 28.79 21.47 -30.72
C ILE A 581 28.55 19.96 -30.55
N GLU A 582 29.15 19.17 -31.42
CA GLU A 582 29.14 17.70 -31.32
C GLU A 582 30.19 17.18 -30.30
N PRO A 583 29.92 16.04 -29.62
CA PRO A 583 30.89 15.40 -28.75
C PRO A 583 32.01 14.72 -29.56
N ASP A 584 33.27 14.99 -29.20
CA ASP A 584 34.40 14.21 -29.68
C ASP A 584 34.29 12.76 -29.18
N LYS A 585 34.05 11.82 -30.11
CA LYS A 585 33.85 10.39 -29.84
C LYS A 585 35.17 9.61 -29.74
N SER A 586 36.32 10.25 -29.96
CA SER A 586 37.59 9.56 -30.23
C SER A 586 38.49 9.30 -29.02
N ASN A 587 38.21 9.87 -27.83
CA ASN A 587 39.10 9.75 -26.67
C ASN A 587 38.42 9.10 -25.43
N PRO A 588 38.64 7.80 -25.14
CA PRO A 588 38.04 7.10 -24.00
C PRO A 588 38.67 7.47 -22.64
N ALA A 589 39.78 8.20 -22.61
CA ALA A 589 40.44 8.66 -21.37
C ALA A 589 39.88 9.99 -20.83
N ASP A 590 38.99 10.65 -21.57
CA ASP A 590 38.37 11.90 -21.15
C ASP A 590 37.08 11.59 -20.36
N ASN A 591 37.34 11.13 -19.14
CA ASN A 591 36.42 10.64 -18.14
C ASN A 591 35.19 11.57 -18.01
N LEU A 592 34.00 10.98 -18.19
CA LEU A 592 32.69 11.63 -18.18
C LEU A 592 32.46 12.48 -16.91
N GLU A 593 33.15 12.15 -15.82
CA GLU A 593 33.20 12.91 -14.56
C GLU A 593 34.02 14.21 -14.64
N GLN A 594 35.17 14.26 -15.34
CA GLN A 594 35.95 15.51 -15.49
C GLN A 594 35.26 16.49 -16.44
N GLN A 595 34.60 15.99 -17.50
CA GLN A 595 33.81 16.83 -18.39
C GLN A 595 32.52 17.34 -17.70
N TRP A 596 31.90 16.56 -16.82
CA TRP A 596 30.77 17.03 -16.00
C TRP A 596 31.22 18.00 -14.89
N PHE A 597 32.36 17.76 -14.23
CA PHE A 597 32.91 18.64 -13.18
C PHE A 597 33.34 20.02 -13.74
N LYS A 598 33.91 20.05 -14.95
CA LYS A 598 34.17 21.30 -15.70
C LYS A 598 32.88 21.98 -16.19
N LYS A 599 31.81 21.23 -16.48
CA LYS A 599 30.54 21.78 -17.01
C LYS A 599 29.49 22.16 -15.94
N ASN A 600 29.47 21.56 -14.76
CA ASN A 600 28.36 21.76 -13.81
C ASN A 600 28.76 22.48 -12.51
N VAL A 601 30.04 22.83 -12.36
CA VAL A 601 30.54 23.67 -11.26
C VAL A 601 31.25 24.93 -11.81
N ALA A 602 31.23 25.16 -13.13
CA ALA A 602 32.05 26.23 -13.73
C ALA A 602 31.49 26.95 -14.97
N PHE A 603 30.17 27.04 -15.16
CA PHE A 603 29.60 27.95 -16.16
C PHE A 603 29.05 29.22 -15.53
N GLN A 604 29.47 30.37 -16.05
CA GLN A 604 28.92 31.65 -15.65
C GLN A 604 27.66 31.90 -16.48
N SER A 605 26.51 32.02 -15.80
CA SER A 605 25.25 32.40 -16.44
C SER A 605 25.34 33.82 -17.00
N LEU A 606 24.91 33.99 -18.24
CA LEU A 606 24.83 35.28 -18.93
C LEU A 606 23.36 35.62 -19.23
N PRO A 607 23.02 36.89 -19.50
CA PRO A 607 21.63 37.31 -19.76
C PRO A 607 20.96 36.60 -20.95
N ASN A 608 21.75 36.13 -21.91
CA ASN A 608 21.29 35.55 -23.17
C ASN A 608 21.97 34.20 -23.48
N GLY A 609 22.56 33.54 -22.48
CA GLY A 609 23.25 32.26 -22.66
C GLY A 609 24.17 31.91 -21.50
N THR A 610 25.26 31.21 -21.79
CA THR A 610 26.25 30.74 -20.82
C THR A 610 27.67 30.94 -21.34
N CYS A 611 28.62 31.16 -20.42
CA CYS A 611 30.04 31.24 -20.75
C CYS A 611 30.71 29.87 -20.56
N ALA A 612 31.41 29.36 -21.58
CA ALA A 612 32.19 28.14 -21.53
C ALA A 612 33.56 28.30 -20.85
N LEU A 613 33.95 29.52 -20.48
CA LEU A 613 35.15 29.80 -19.71
C LEU A 613 35.01 29.26 -18.29
N SER A 614 36.05 28.63 -17.77
CA SER A 614 36.04 28.09 -16.39
C SER A 614 35.83 29.21 -15.36
N ILE A 615 35.02 28.98 -14.32
CA ILE A 615 34.84 29.92 -13.18
C ILE A 615 36.16 30.33 -12.52
N VAL A 616 37.22 29.51 -12.63
CA VAL A 616 38.55 29.85 -12.09
C VAL A 616 39.25 30.94 -12.90
N GLN A 617 38.87 31.12 -14.18
CA GLN A 617 39.46 32.10 -15.08
C GLN A 617 38.63 33.40 -15.06
N LYS A 618 39.30 34.55 -14.92
CA LYS A 618 38.66 35.87 -15.04
C LYS A 618 38.52 36.23 -16.52
N CYS A 619 37.34 36.72 -16.92
CA CYS A 619 37.13 37.22 -18.27
C CYS A 619 37.96 38.50 -18.51
N PRO A 620 38.79 38.56 -19.56
CA PRO A 620 39.55 39.77 -19.89
C PRO A 620 38.70 40.83 -20.64
N HIS A 621 37.48 40.49 -21.05
CA HIS A 621 36.61 41.34 -21.88
C HIS A 621 35.33 41.74 -21.14
N ALA A 622 35.04 43.04 -21.06
CA ALA A 622 33.74 43.55 -20.63
C ALA A 622 32.77 43.58 -21.83
N ASN A 623 31.56 43.03 -21.67
CA ASN A 623 30.46 43.11 -22.64
C ASN A 623 30.75 42.57 -24.06
N ALA A 624 31.64 41.58 -24.21
CA ALA A 624 31.98 40.98 -25.51
C ALA A 624 31.28 39.64 -25.80
N CYS A 625 30.25 39.25 -25.02
CA CYS A 625 29.72 37.89 -25.06
C CYS A 625 29.19 37.48 -26.45
N LEU A 626 28.49 38.37 -27.16
CA LEU A 626 27.98 38.11 -28.52
C LEU A 626 29.02 38.31 -29.64
N THR A 627 30.28 38.39 -29.28
CA THR A 627 31.42 38.32 -30.20
C THR A 627 32.51 37.39 -29.66
N CYS A 628 32.21 36.64 -28.59
CA CYS A 628 33.16 35.80 -27.86
C CYS A 628 33.03 34.33 -28.27
N SER A 629 34.15 33.70 -28.61
CA SER A 629 34.22 32.28 -28.95
C SER A 629 33.85 31.33 -27.80
N SER A 630 33.82 31.82 -26.56
CA SER A 630 33.40 31.04 -25.37
C SER A 630 31.90 31.14 -25.07
N PHE A 631 31.15 31.96 -25.81
CA PHE A 631 29.71 32.12 -25.61
C PHE A 631 28.93 30.92 -26.15
N ARG A 632 27.93 30.46 -25.40
CA ARG A 632 27.09 29.31 -25.71
C ARG A 632 25.64 29.66 -25.44
N THR A 633 24.74 29.32 -26.36
CA THR A 633 23.30 29.58 -26.19
C THR A 633 22.45 28.41 -26.66
N SER A 634 21.21 28.34 -26.19
CA SER A 634 20.24 27.29 -26.51
C SER A 634 18.92 27.88 -27.01
N THR A 635 18.00 27.01 -27.42
CA THR A 635 16.66 27.38 -27.90
C THR A 635 15.83 28.13 -26.84
N GLU A 636 16.16 28.00 -25.55
CA GLU A 636 15.54 28.75 -24.46
C GLU A 636 15.66 30.27 -24.64
N TYR A 637 16.78 30.74 -25.22
CA TYR A 637 17.07 32.15 -25.42
C TYR A 637 16.72 32.66 -26.82
N LEU A 638 16.03 31.85 -27.65
CA LEU A 638 15.74 32.20 -29.05
C LEU A 638 14.98 33.53 -29.17
N ASN A 639 13.95 33.74 -28.34
CA ASN A 639 13.18 34.99 -28.37
C ASN A 639 14.02 36.19 -27.93
N ASN A 640 14.88 36.02 -26.94
CA ASN A 640 15.81 37.06 -26.49
C ASN A 640 16.78 37.47 -27.60
N HIS A 641 17.28 36.52 -28.40
CA HIS A 641 18.15 36.83 -29.54
C HIS A 641 17.40 37.54 -30.65
N LYS A 642 16.15 37.14 -30.94
CA LYS A 642 15.29 37.83 -31.92
C LYS A 642 15.00 39.28 -31.53
N GLU A 643 14.69 39.52 -30.26
CA GLU A 643 14.47 40.86 -29.72
C GLU A 643 15.76 41.69 -29.74
N HIS A 644 16.91 41.07 -29.44
CA HIS A 644 18.19 41.77 -29.54
C HIS A 644 18.48 42.16 -31.00
N LEU A 645 18.28 41.25 -31.96
CA LEU A 645 18.49 41.53 -33.38
C LEU A 645 17.62 42.69 -33.87
N SER A 646 16.34 42.75 -33.47
CA SER A 646 15.45 43.85 -33.88
C SER A 646 15.93 45.20 -33.34
N HIS A 647 16.33 45.26 -32.07
CA HIS A 647 16.92 46.47 -31.49
C HIS A 647 18.24 46.86 -32.16
N THR A 648 19.12 45.89 -32.45
CA THR A 648 20.40 46.16 -33.12
C THR A 648 20.17 46.72 -34.53
N LYS A 649 19.18 46.25 -35.28
CA LYS A 649 18.82 46.80 -36.61
C LYS A 649 18.41 48.27 -36.53
N ILE A 650 17.58 48.63 -35.55
CA ILE A 650 17.18 50.03 -35.31
C ILE A 650 18.41 50.91 -34.98
N LEU A 651 19.36 50.38 -34.21
CA LEU A 651 20.59 51.12 -33.88
C LEU A 651 21.51 51.32 -35.09
N ILE A 652 21.56 50.35 -36.02
CA ILE A 652 22.31 50.48 -37.28
C ILE A 652 21.72 51.61 -38.12
N GLU A 653 20.40 51.59 -38.36
CA GLU A 653 19.70 52.61 -39.16
C GLU A 653 19.96 54.02 -38.61
N LYS A 654 19.85 54.17 -37.29
CA LYS A 654 20.13 55.45 -36.63
C LYS A 654 21.59 55.87 -36.74
N ALA A 655 22.54 54.95 -36.58
CA ALA A 655 23.96 55.26 -36.69
C ALA A 655 24.33 55.68 -38.13
N GLU A 656 23.70 55.08 -39.13
CA GLU A 656 23.90 55.44 -40.54
C GLU A 656 23.31 56.81 -40.86
N SER A 657 22.10 57.12 -40.37
CA SER A 657 21.48 58.43 -40.58
C SER A 657 22.26 59.59 -39.96
N GLU A 658 22.97 59.33 -38.87
CA GLU A 658 23.80 60.30 -38.14
C GLU A 658 25.28 60.31 -38.60
N GLY A 659 25.65 59.45 -39.56
CA GLY A 659 27.02 59.34 -40.08
C GLY A 659 28.04 58.68 -39.13
N TRP A 660 27.59 57.95 -38.10
CA TRP A 660 28.43 57.26 -37.13
C TRP A 660 28.96 55.91 -37.66
N GLN A 661 29.84 55.98 -38.66
CA GLN A 661 30.31 54.80 -39.40
C GLN A 661 30.84 53.67 -38.50
N ARG A 662 31.63 53.98 -37.47
CA ARG A 662 32.20 52.98 -36.55
C ARG A 662 31.14 52.24 -35.72
N GLN A 663 30.08 52.93 -35.29
CA GLN A 663 28.99 52.30 -34.55
C GLN A 663 28.12 51.44 -35.46
N ALA A 664 27.86 51.88 -36.70
CA ALA A 664 27.16 51.09 -37.69
C ALA A 664 27.92 49.81 -38.04
N GLU A 665 29.24 49.86 -38.17
CA GLU A 665 30.10 48.69 -38.42
C GLU A 665 30.07 47.68 -37.26
N MET A 666 30.26 48.14 -36.01
CA MET A 666 30.21 47.25 -34.84
C MET A 666 28.83 46.58 -34.65
N ASN A 667 27.75 47.32 -34.86
CA ASN A 667 26.39 46.77 -34.74
C ASN A 667 26.05 45.80 -35.88
N ARG A 668 26.61 46.00 -37.09
CA ARG A 668 26.49 45.03 -38.19
C ARG A 668 27.11 43.68 -37.83
N GLN A 669 28.34 43.68 -37.32
CA GLN A 669 29.00 42.45 -36.88
C GLN A 669 28.18 41.70 -35.81
N LEU A 670 27.57 42.45 -34.88
CA LEU A 670 26.68 41.90 -33.86
C LEU A 670 25.40 41.30 -34.48
N ALA A 671 24.78 42.01 -35.42
CA ALA A 671 23.58 41.54 -36.13
C ALA A 671 23.86 40.24 -36.91
N ASP A 672 25.00 40.15 -37.61
CA ASP A 672 25.39 38.96 -38.36
C ASP A 672 25.54 37.72 -37.45
N ASN A 673 26.14 37.89 -36.27
CA ASN A 673 26.27 36.80 -35.29
C ASN A 673 24.91 36.37 -34.72
N LEU A 674 24.04 37.34 -34.43
CA LEU A 674 22.68 37.08 -33.95
C LEU A 674 21.85 36.34 -34.99
N GLU A 675 21.97 36.71 -36.27
CA GLU A 675 21.28 36.01 -37.37
C GLU A 675 21.73 34.55 -37.48
N LYS A 676 23.04 34.28 -37.47
CA LYS A 676 23.59 32.91 -37.47
C LYS A 676 23.08 32.08 -36.30
N ILE A 677 23.13 32.64 -35.09
CA ILE A 677 22.61 31.98 -33.88
C ILE A 677 21.11 31.66 -34.03
N ILE A 678 20.30 32.63 -34.48
CA ILE A 678 18.85 32.46 -34.62
C ILE A 678 18.54 31.37 -35.64
N THR A 679 19.15 31.40 -36.82
CA THR A 679 18.94 30.40 -37.87
C THR A 679 19.24 29.00 -37.36
N SER A 680 20.40 28.79 -36.74
CA SER A 680 20.77 27.47 -36.21
C SER A 680 19.84 27.02 -35.07
N LEU A 681 19.40 27.93 -34.21
CA LEU A 681 18.44 27.60 -33.14
C LEU A 681 17.03 27.27 -33.67
N GLU A 682 16.59 27.90 -34.76
CA GLU A 682 15.33 27.59 -35.44
C GLU A 682 15.38 26.22 -36.14
N GLU A 683 16.51 25.87 -36.76
CA GLU A 683 16.75 24.55 -37.33
C GLU A 683 16.80 23.46 -36.25
N VAL A 684 17.44 23.73 -35.10
CA VAL A 684 17.44 22.82 -33.94
C VAL A 684 16.04 22.67 -33.34
N SER A 685 15.22 23.73 -33.34
CA SER A 685 13.86 23.69 -32.80
C SER A 685 12.86 22.97 -33.71
N THR A 686 13.11 22.92 -35.02
CA THR A 686 12.25 22.21 -35.99
C THR A 686 12.57 20.72 -36.09
N ASN A 687 13.79 20.32 -35.72
CA ASN A 687 14.25 18.92 -35.70
C ASN A 687 14.09 18.22 -34.33
N ALA A 688 13.62 18.91 -33.29
CA ALA A 688 13.38 18.41 -31.94
C ALA A 688 11.90 18.13 -31.69
#